data_AF-A0A7C5AMJ9-F1
#
_entry.id   AF-A0A7C5AMJ9-F1
#
_cell.length_a   1.000
_cell.length_b   1.000
_cell.length_c   1.000
_cell.angle_alpha   90.00
_cell.angle_beta   90.00
_cell.angle_gamma   90.00
#
_symmetry.space_group_name_H-M   'P 1'
#
loop_
_entity.id
_entity.type
_entity.pdbx_description
1 polymer ?
#
loop_
_entity_poly.entity_id
_entity_poly.type
_entity_poly.pdbx_seq_one_letter_code
_entity_poly.pdbx_strand_id
1 'polypeptide(L)'
;MNKLIWRNPDIHDPEFCFPLDLLVPALAALYGMAAQARRRLYGRGWLKVWRLPAPVISVGNLTVGGTGKTPLVAFLGRELQQRGLKVAILSRGYGGRRKELTRVSDGEQVRFKPPEVGEEAYWLAKTLPGTIVYTCPSRYEAGIAAWREHRPDLFLLDDGFQHFQLHRDLDIVLLDAGAPLGNGRLLPAGPLREPADTLAEAQVIVFTRVGGQKAPFCLELSRRFPDKDFLDAALFPKNARLYGQRNCGGGCFGPESLKNRALFAFAGIARPRGFAEVLDNLGVELRGFKEFPDHHPYCSAELRRLVGEAKDSGAEALITTAKDWARLGEKWEGDLPLWVLEVEVSLVRSEVIMDRISRILASARKNSAPKAPALAFSPAISAEPLPLPGEVQQCLAKLSVHGRLNGAAANTRAILVRAPNWVGDAVMALPVLGGLREFFPQARIAVLAVSRVAPLFGAHPQVADVLLYPPGPEKWRHLWSLRGQFDLAVALPNSLEAALELWLTGAKTRVGYNTDGRRPFLTRALNGFQNLQNLKKLHTVYYFLGILRAFGEFDHFRLPHLYLTETERAEAQSLLNSFSPERQQGPWVALSPGAAYGPAKRWPPERFAAVAARLHQELGARLVLLGGPEDQPVAAQVMQRLNGIGLNLVGRISLRQALAVLSRMALVLTNDSGLMHAAAALGVSVVAIFGSTDPQATGPFTDKATVLYHALSCSPCRKRTCNLGYPCLTSVSPDEVFEAARSWLMKKS
;
A
#
# COMPACT_ATOMS: atom_id res chain seq x y z
N MET A 1 11.47 7.07 -41.06
CA MET A 1 11.24 6.12 -42.16
C MET A 1 11.25 4.69 -41.60
N ASN A 2 10.46 3.80 -42.20
CA ASN A 2 10.14 2.41 -41.83
C ASN A 2 9.24 2.19 -40.59
N LYS A 3 7.96 2.60 -40.71
CA LYS A 3 6.86 1.97 -39.97
C LYS A 3 6.60 0.59 -40.57
N LEU A 4 7.31 -0.44 -40.09
CA LEU A 4 6.96 -1.84 -40.38
C LEU A 4 5.66 -2.17 -39.63
N ILE A 5 4.59 -2.30 -40.40
CA ILE A 5 3.27 -2.72 -39.92
C ILE A 5 3.40 -4.21 -39.59
N TRP A 6 3.36 -4.55 -38.29
CA TRP A 6 3.29 -5.92 -37.81
C TRP A 6 1.97 -6.56 -38.24
N ARG A 7 1.95 -7.30 -39.35
CA ARG A 7 0.84 -8.17 -39.72
C ARG A 7 1.31 -9.61 -39.57
N ASN A 8 0.57 -10.38 -38.78
CA ASN A 8 0.61 -11.83 -38.86
C ASN A 8 -0.10 -12.22 -40.17
N PRO A 9 0.59 -12.79 -41.17
CA PRO A 9 0.03 -12.97 -42.51
C PRO A 9 -1.12 -13.98 -42.58
N ASP A 10 -1.32 -14.82 -41.56
CA ASP A 10 -2.19 -16.00 -41.65
C ASP A 10 -3.57 -15.87 -40.96
N ILE A 11 -4.01 -14.67 -40.60
CA ILE A 11 -5.36 -14.46 -40.02
C ILE A 11 -6.15 -13.50 -40.92
N HIS A 12 -6.73 -14.06 -41.98
CA HIS A 12 -7.79 -13.41 -42.75
C HIS A 12 -9.12 -13.66 -42.05
N ASP A 13 -9.76 -12.59 -41.57
CA ASP A 13 -11.16 -12.62 -41.14
C ASP A 13 -11.95 -11.76 -42.14
N PRO A 14 -12.66 -12.37 -43.11
CA PRO A 14 -13.41 -11.67 -44.13
C PRO A 14 -14.89 -11.63 -43.73
N GLU A 15 -15.30 -10.60 -43.00
CA GLU A 15 -16.67 -10.05 -43.00
C GLU A 15 -16.80 -9.00 -41.91
N PHE A 16 -16.97 -7.72 -42.27
CA PHE A 16 -17.80 -6.72 -41.56
C PHE A 16 -17.69 -5.36 -42.28
N CYS A 17 -18.83 -4.81 -42.72
CA CYS A 17 -18.93 -3.59 -43.56
C CYS A 17 -18.77 -2.24 -42.79
N PHE A 18 -18.34 -1.20 -43.54
CA PHE A 18 -18.21 0.25 -43.23
C PHE A 18 -19.21 0.85 -42.21
N PRO A 19 -18.90 1.92 -41.42
CA PRO A 19 -17.78 2.89 -41.44
C PRO A 19 -16.77 2.71 -40.27
N LEU A 20 -16.78 1.53 -39.64
CA LEU A 20 -15.91 1.19 -38.51
C LEU A 20 -14.42 1.08 -38.88
N ASP A 21 -14.09 0.94 -40.17
CA ASP A 21 -12.71 0.74 -40.66
C ASP A 21 -11.77 1.94 -40.49
N LEU A 22 -12.27 3.18 -40.37
CA LEU A 22 -11.44 4.33 -40.00
C LEU A 22 -11.42 4.57 -38.49
N LEU A 23 -12.56 4.35 -37.82
CA LEU A 23 -12.72 4.63 -36.40
C LEU A 23 -11.96 3.62 -35.53
N VAL A 24 -12.02 2.33 -35.85
CA VAL A 24 -11.36 1.28 -35.06
C VAL A 24 -9.83 1.41 -35.08
N PRO A 25 -9.15 1.65 -36.22
CA PRO A 25 -7.72 1.94 -36.23
C PRO A 25 -7.36 3.26 -35.54
N ALA A 26 -8.19 4.31 -35.66
CA ALA A 26 -7.97 5.57 -34.97
C ALA A 26 -8.09 5.41 -33.45
N LEU A 27 -9.08 4.67 -32.97
CA LEU A 27 -9.24 4.33 -31.56
C LEU A 27 -8.10 3.45 -31.05
N ALA A 28 -7.64 2.50 -31.86
CA ALA A 28 -6.48 1.66 -31.52
C ALA A 28 -5.18 2.47 -31.46
N ALA A 29 -5.00 3.44 -32.34
CA ALA A 29 -3.87 4.37 -32.30
C ALA A 29 -3.93 5.26 -31.05
N LEU A 30 -5.11 5.83 -30.73
CA LEU A 30 -5.32 6.65 -29.53
C LEU A 30 -5.06 5.85 -28.25
N TYR A 31 -5.59 4.62 -28.18
CA TYR A 31 -5.34 3.69 -27.09
C TYR A 31 -3.84 3.38 -26.96
N GLY A 32 -3.18 3.08 -28.08
CA GLY A 32 -1.74 2.85 -28.13
C GLY A 32 -0.91 4.02 -27.65
N MET A 33 -1.27 5.24 -28.06
CA MET A 33 -0.63 6.47 -27.60
C MET A 33 -0.83 6.66 -26.09
N ALA A 34 -2.05 6.44 -25.58
CA ALA A 34 -2.33 6.55 -24.15
C ALA A 34 -1.58 5.50 -23.32
N ALA A 35 -1.53 4.25 -23.80
CA ALA A 35 -0.81 3.15 -23.17
C ALA A 35 0.71 3.41 -23.13
N GLN A 36 1.30 3.81 -24.26
CA GLN A 36 2.71 4.18 -24.34
C GLN A 36 3.05 5.42 -23.51
N ALA A 37 2.20 6.46 -23.56
CA ALA A 37 2.38 7.65 -22.74
C ALA A 37 2.39 7.27 -21.26
N ARG A 38 1.40 6.49 -20.81
CA ARG A 38 1.34 5.98 -19.44
C ARG A 38 2.62 5.23 -19.06
N ARG A 39 3.11 4.30 -19.89
CA ARG A 39 4.36 3.57 -19.63
C ARG A 39 5.56 4.52 -19.51
N ARG A 40 5.71 5.45 -20.46
CA ARG A 40 6.81 6.45 -20.46
C ARG A 40 6.76 7.36 -19.24
N LEU A 41 5.57 7.74 -18.77
CA LEU A 41 5.39 8.55 -17.57
C LEU A 41 5.94 7.83 -16.32
N TYR A 42 5.70 6.52 -16.19
CA TYR A 42 6.31 5.73 -15.10
C TYR A 42 7.81 5.48 -15.35
N GLY A 43 8.22 5.15 -16.57
CA GLY A 43 9.62 4.86 -16.92
C GLY A 43 10.55 6.07 -16.77
N ARG A 44 10.06 7.29 -17.02
CA ARG A 44 10.79 8.55 -16.80
C ARG A 44 10.69 9.09 -15.37
N GLY A 45 9.98 8.38 -14.48
CA GLY A 45 9.81 8.77 -13.08
C GLY A 45 8.85 9.94 -12.84
N TRP A 46 8.07 10.37 -13.83
CA TRP A 46 7.07 11.43 -13.68
C TRP A 46 5.86 10.96 -12.87
N LEU A 47 5.55 9.65 -12.93
CA LEU A 47 4.58 9.00 -12.07
C LEU A 47 5.29 8.10 -11.07
N LYS A 48 4.80 8.11 -9.82
CA LYS A 48 5.41 7.40 -8.71
C LYS A 48 5.34 5.88 -8.89
N VAL A 49 6.49 5.23 -8.91
CA VAL A 49 6.62 3.76 -8.81
C VAL A 49 6.89 3.39 -7.35
N TRP A 50 6.04 2.52 -6.79
CA TRP A 50 6.17 2.02 -5.43
C TRP A 50 7.09 0.78 -5.40
N ARG A 51 7.83 0.59 -4.31
CA ARG A 51 8.71 -0.58 -4.12
C ARG A 51 8.24 -1.38 -2.91
N LEU A 52 8.18 -2.71 -3.04
CA LEU A 52 7.94 -3.59 -1.91
C LEU A 52 9.25 -3.87 -1.15
N PRO A 53 9.17 -4.29 0.13
CA PRO A 53 10.36 -4.55 0.95
C PRO A 53 11.14 -5.82 0.57
N ALA A 54 10.58 -6.65 -0.31
CA ALA A 54 11.22 -7.83 -0.89
C ALA A 54 11.14 -7.76 -2.42
N PRO A 55 12.00 -8.49 -3.15
CA PRO A 55 11.98 -8.50 -4.61
C PRO A 55 10.63 -8.93 -5.18
N VAL A 56 10.31 -8.39 -6.36
CA VAL A 56 9.05 -8.59 -7.05
C VAL A 56 9.32 -9.13 -8.45
N ILE A 57 8.80 -10.32 -8.74
CA ILE A 57 8.81 -10.91 -10.08
C ILE A 57 7.41 -10.79 -10.65
N SER A 58 7.32 -10.31 -11.88
CA SER A 58 6.08 -10.13 -12.61
C SER A 58 5.97 -11.18 -13.69
N VAL A 59 4.84 -11.90 -13.70
CA VAL A 59 4.44 -12.76 -14.82
C VAL A 59 3.25 -12.09 -15.50
N GLY A 60 3.39 -11.82 -16.79
CA GLY A 60 2.32 -11.16 -17.55
C GLY A 60 2.32 -11.54 -19.02
N ASN A 61 1.51 -10.84 -19.80
CA ASN A 61 1.43 -11.03 -21.24
C ASN A 61 1.19 -9.70 -21.95
N LEU A 62 1.29 -9.74 -23.28
CA LEU A 62 1.05 -8.57 -24.14
C LEU A 62 -0.34 -8.55 -24.77
N THR A 63 -1.06 -9.67 -24.77
CA THR A 63 -2.37 -9.84 -25.42
C THR A 63 -3.51 -9.99 -24.41
N VAL A 64 -4.75 -9.68 -24.80
CA VAL A 64 -5.95 -10.14 -24.07
C VAL A 64 -6.23 -11.60 -24.44
N GLY A 65 -6.67 -12.38 -23.45
CA GLY A 65 -6.84 -13.83 -23.56
C GLY A 65 -5.89 -14.63 -22.65
N GLY A 66 -6.17 -15.93 -22.50
CA GLY A 66 -5.38 -16.84 -21.69
C GLY A 66 -4.07 -17.22 -22.39
N THR A 67 -2.93 -16.80 -21.87
CA THR A 67 -1.58 -17.17 -22.38
C THR A 67 -0.85 -18.16 -21.47
N GLY A 68 -1.52 -18.74 -20.48
CA GLY A 68 -0.90 -19.69 -19.53
C GLY A 68 -0.17 -19.03 -18.35
N LYS A 69 -0.49 -17.78 -18.01
CA LYS A 69 0.12 -17.04 -16.87
C LYS A 69 -0.02 -17.77 -15.54
N THR A 70 -1.26 -18.08 -15.14
CA THR A 70 -1.53 -18.70 -13.83
C THR A 70 -0.81 -20.05 -13.65
N PRO A 71 -0.80 -20.97 -14.66
CA PRO A 71 0.03 -22.16 -14.59
C PRO A 71 1.53 -21.89 -14.45
N LEU A 72 2.09 -20.88 -15.13
CA LEU A 72 3.50 -20.54 -14.97
C LEU A 72 3.80 -19.94 -13.58
N VAL A 73 2.90 -19.08 -13.06
CA VAL A 73 3.01 -18.58 -11.68
C VAL A 73 3.00 -19.74 -10.69
N ALA A 74 2.15 -20.75 -10.91
CA ALA A 74 2.13 -21.95 -10.07
C ALA A 74 3.46 -22.73 -10.15
N PHE A 75 3.99 -22.94 -11.35
CA PHE A 75 5.28 -23.58 -11.57
C PHE A 75 6.42 -22.83 -10.83
N LEU A 76 6.53 -21.52 -11.03
CA LEU A 76 7.54 -20.70 -10.36
C LEU A 76 7.37 -20.71 -8.84
N GLY A 77 6.14 -20.63 -8.34
CA GLY A 77 5.84 -20.72 -6.90
C GLY A 77 6.37 -22.03 -6.30
N ARG A 78 6.05 -23.17 -6.93
CA ARG A 78 6.51 -24.50 -6.49
C ARG A 78 8.03 -24.62 -6.50
N GLU A 79 8.66 -24.22 -7.59
CA GLU A 79 10.11 -24.23 -7.77
C GLU A 79 10.85 -23.39 -6.71
N LEU A 80 10.29 -22.24 -6.34
CA LEU A 80 10.86 -21.37 -5.30
C LEU A 80 10.63 -21.94 -3.90
N GLN A 81 9.47 -22.54 -3.64
CA GLN A 81 9.18 -23.23 -2.37
C GLN A 81 10.11 -24.44 -2.16
N GLN A 82 10.38 -25.22 -3.20
CA GLN A 82 11.32 -26.35 -3.14
C GLN A 82 12.75 -25.90 -2.80
N ARG A 83 13.12 -24.67 -3.18
CA ARG A 83 14.37 -24.01 -2.78
C ARG A 83 14.31 -23.36 -1.38
N GLY A 84 13.24 -23.61 -0.61
CA GLY A 84 13.07 -23.13 0.76
C GLY A 84 12.67 -21.66 0.88
N LEU A 85 12.23 -21.01 -0.21
CA LEU A 85 11.84 -19.60 -0.18
C LEU A 85 10.37 -19.43 0.20
N LYS A 86 10.09 -18.43 1.04
CA LYS A 86 8.72 -18.04 1.38
C LYS A 86 8.17 -17.10 0.31
N VAL A 87 7.20 -17.56 -0.46
CA VAL A 87 6.64 -16.81 -1.60
C VAL A 87 5.25 -16.27 -1.29
N ALA A 88 5.01 -15.02 -1.68
CA ALA A 88 3.66 -14.43 -1.69
C ALA A 88 3.23 -14.11 -3.13
N ILE A 89 2.08 -14.64 -3.55
CA ILE A 89 1.48 -14.36 -4.85
C ILE A 89 0.45 -13.23 -4.69
N LEU A 90 0.58 -12.22 -5.55
CA LEU A 90 -0.29 -11.04 -5.59
C LEU A 90 -1.07 -11.02 -6.89
N SER A 91 -2.39 -11.18 -6.80
CA SER A 91 -3.30 -11.18 -7.95
C SER A 91 -4.29 -10.01 -7.88
N ARG A 92 -4.96 -9.68 -8.99
CA ARG A 92 -5.98 -8.63 -9.04
C ARG A 92 -7.26 -9.01 -8.30
N GLY A 93 -7.60 -10.31 -8.28
CA GLY A 93 -8.94 -10.78 -7.94
C GLY A 93 -9.97 -10.54 -9.06
N TYR A 94 -9.59 -10.76 -10.32
CA TYR A 94 -10.53 -10.68 -11.45
C TYR A 94 -11.62 -11.76 -11.32
N GLY A 95 -12.86 -11.45 -11.73
CA GLY A 95 -14.00 -12.37 -11.60
C GLY A 95 -14.60 -12.55 -10.19
N GLY A 96 -13.84 -12.29 -9.11
CA GLY A 96 -14.34 -12.43 -7.73
C GLY A 96 -15.29 -11.31 -7.28
N ARG A 97 -16.23 -11.60 -6.37
CA ARG A 97 -17.16 -10.63 -5.78
C ARG A 97 -16.46 -9.66 -4.83
N ARG A 98 -15.47 -10.11 -4.08
CA ARG A 98 -14.65 -9.26 -3.20
C ARG A 98 -13.69 -8.43 -4.03
N LYS A 99 -13.79 -7.11 -3.91
CA LYS A 99 -12.87 -6.14 -4.55
C LYS A 99 -11.93 -5.46 -3.56
N GLU A 100 -12.10 -5.74 -2.27
CA GLU A 100 -11.25 -5.30 -1.17
C GLU A 100 -9.98 -6.16 -1.06
N LEU A 101 -8.99 -5.66 -0.30
CA LEU A 101 -7.80 -6.43 0.05
C LEU A 101 -8.22 -7.73 0.76
N THR A 102 -7.96 -8.86 0.11
CA THR A 102 -8.40 -10.17 0.59
C THR A 102 -7.21 -11.11 0.69
N ARG A 103 -7.00 -11.71 1.87
CA ARG A 103 -6.07 -12.83 2.06
C ARG A 103 -6.80 -14.11 1.66
N VAL A 104 -6.45 -14.64 0.49
CA VAL A 104 -7.04 -15.89 -0.03
C VAL A 104 -6.42 -17.10 0.67
N SER A 105 -5.11 -17.06 0.90
CA SER A 105 -4.35 -18.08 1.63
C SER A 105 -3.27 -17.44 2.48
N ASP A 106 -3.09 -17.93 3.72
CA ASP A 106 -1.96 -17.63 4.60
C ASP A 106 -0.80 -18.63 4.47
N GLY A 107 -0.94 -19.61 3.57
CA GLY A 107 0.00 -20.73 3.38
C GLY A 107 -0.45 -22.01 4.08
N GLU A 108 -1.34 -21.92 5.06
CA GLU A 108 -1.88 -23.09 5.77
C GLU A 108 -3.33 -23.36 5.38
N GLN A 109 -4.15 -22.32 5.29
CA GLN A 109 -5.58 -22.42 5.03
C GLN A 109 -6.03 -21.53 3.87
N VAL A 110 -6.85 -22.10 3.00
CA VAL A 110 -7.56 -21.35 1.95
C VAL A 110 -8.88 -20.85 2.52
N ARG A 111 -9.04 -19.53 2.64
CA ARG A 111 -10.12 -18.89 3.41
C ARG A 111 -11.39 -18.63 2.61
N PHE A 112 -11.27 -18.51 1.31
CA PHE A 112 -12.37 -18.11 0.43
C PHE A 112 -12.39 -18.97 -0.83
N LYS A 113 -13.58 -19.17 -1.40
CA LYS A 113 -13.79 -19.92 -2.65
C LYS A 113 -14.46 -19.02 -3.71
N PRO A 114 -14.40 -19.35 -5.01
CA PRO A 114 -15.24 -18.72 -6.00
C PRO A 114 -16.72 -18.91 -5.63
N PRO A 115 -17.59 -17.90 -5.81
CA PRO A 115 -17.33 -16.63 -6.50
C PRO A 115 -16.83 -15.50 -5.58
N GLU A 116 -16.53 -15.74 -4.30
CA GLU A 116 -16.08 -14.65 -3.39
C GLU A 116 -14.75 -14.05 -3.84
N VAL A 117 -13.80 -14.91 -4.22
CA VAL A 117 -12.50 -14.53 -4.76
C VAL A 117 -12.38 -14.99 -6.21
N GLY A 118 -11.45 -14.38 -6.96
CA GLY A 118 -11.19 -14.76 -8.34
C GLY A 118 -10.73 -16.21 -8.47
N GLU A 119 -11.19 -16.89 -9.52
CA GLU A 119 -10.92 -18.30 -9.80
C GLU A 119 -9.42 -18.61 -9.83
N GLU A 120 -8.63 -17.74 -10.48
CA GLU A 120 -7.17 -17.90 -10.59
C GLU A 120 -6.48 -17.83 -9.23
N ALA A 121 -6.89 -16.90 -8.37
CA ALA A 121 -6.30 -16.74 -7.05
C ALA A 121 -6.66 -17.91 -6.12
N TYR A 122 -7.91 -18.38 -6.17
CA TYR A 122 -8.31 -19.59 -5.45
C TYR A 122 -7.55 -20.83 -5.94
N TRP A 123 -7.46 -21.00 -7.26
CA TRP A 123 -6.75 -22.12 -7.86
C TRP A 123 -5.27 -22.12 -7.48
N LEU A 124 -4.60 -20.96 -7.48
CA LEU A 124 -3.22 -20.82 -7.02
C LEU A 124 -3.07 -21.20 -5.54
N ALA A 125 -3.94 -20.69 -4.68
CA ALA A 125 -3.95 -20.98 -3.25
C ALA A 125 -4.11 -22.48 -2.97
N LYS A 126 -4.96 -23.17 -3.73
CA LYS A 126 -5.21 -24.60 -3.58
C LYS A 126 -4.09 -25.47 -4.16
N THR A 127 -3.56 -25.08 -5.31
CA THR A 127 -2.56 -25.87 -6.06
C THR A 127 -1.15 -25.73 -5.48
N LEU A 128 -0.91 -24.69 -4.67
CA LEU A 128 0.35 -24.44 -3.97
C LEU A 128 0.15 -24.35 -2.46
N PRO A 129 0.03 -25.50 -1.76
CA PRO A 129 0.09 -25.54 -0.30
C PRO A 129 1.36 -24.85 0.21
N GLY A 130 1.29 -24.11 1.32
CA GLY A 130 2.40 -23.32 1.84
C GLY A 130 2.60 -21.95 1.17
N THR A 131 1.85 -21.62 0.11
CA THR A 131 1.95 -20.31 -0.56
C THR A 131 0.91 -19.32 -0.03
N ILE A 132 1.40 -18.10 0.23
CA ILE A 132 0.58 -16.97 0.64
C ILE A 132 -0.03 -16.35 -0.62
N VAL A 133 -1.35 -16.12 -0.63
CA VAL A 133 -2.04 -15.55 -1.79
C VAL A 133 -2.94 -14.40 -1.35
N TYR A 134 -2.72 -13.22 -1.93
CA TYR A 134 -3.56 -12.05 -1.73
C TYR A 134 -4.13 -11.56 -3.04
N THR A 135 -5.38 -11.08 -2.98
CA THR A 135 -6.03 -10.38 -4.08
C THR A 135 -6.31 -8.93 -3.72
N CYS A 136 -5.91 -8.01 -4.59
CA CYS A 136 -6.24 -6.59 -4.48
C CYS A 136 -6.05 -5.91 -5.85
N PRO A 137 -6.88 -4.91 -6.22
CA PRO A 137 -6.60 -4.07 -7.38
C PRO A 137 -5.20 -3.44 -7.35
N SER A 138 -4.76 -2.99 -6.17
CA SER A 138 -3.41 -2.48 -5.89
C SER A 138 -2.49 -3.61 -5.44
N ARG A 139 -1.52 -4.02 -6.28
CA ARG A 139 -0.54 -5.06 -5.89
C ARG A 139 0.39 -4.56 -4.80
N TYR A 140 0.64 -3.26 -4.73
CA TYR A 140 1.43 -2.68 -3.64
C TYR A 140 0.76 -2.88 -2.28
N GLU A 141 -0.55 -2.63 -2.16
CA GLU A 141 -1.29 -2.83 -0.91
C GLU A 141 -1.33 -4.31 -0.51
N ALA A 142 -1.62 -5.20 -1.47
CA ALA A 142 -1.54 -6.65 -1.22
C ALA A 142 -0.14 -7.08 -0.78
N GLY A 143 0.91 -6.57 -1.41
CA GLY A 143 2.29 -6.88 -1.06
C GLY A 143 2.69 -6.36 0.32
N ILE A 144 2.27 -5.15 0.70
CA ILE A 144 2.54 -4.61 2.05
C ILE A 144 1.78 -5.41 3.12
N ALA A 145 0.53 -5.80 2.85
CA ALA A 145 -0.23 -6.64 3.77
C ALA A 145 0.43 -8.01 3.95
N ALA A 146 0.75 -8.69 2.85
CA ALA A 146 1.47 -9.96 2.86
C ALA A 146 2.85 -9.83 3.54
N TRP A 147 3.56 -8.72 3.35
CA TRP A 147 4.83 -8.46 4.02
C TRP A 147 4.69 -8.31 5.54
N ARG A 148 3.73 -7.49 5.99
CA ARG A 148 3.51 -7.22 7.42
C ARG A 148 3.20 -8.50 8.18
N GLU A 149 2.38 -9.35 7.59
CA GLU A 149 1.89 -10.56 8.24
C GLU A 149 2.86 -11.73 8.09
N HIS A 150 3.41 -11.95 6.89
CA HIS A 150 4.10 -13.19 6.58
C HIS A 150 5.59 -13.02 6.23
N ARG A 151 6.07 -11.80 5.98
CA ARG A 151 7.49 -11.49 5.65
C ARG A 151 8.08 -12.42 4.56
N PRO A 152 7.41 -12.57 3.39
CA PRO A 152 7.86 -13.44 2.31
C PRO A 152 9.21 -12.96 1.77
N ASP A 153 10.06 -13.88 1.33
CA ASP A 153 11.37 -13.54 0.76
C ASP A 153 11.26 -12.97 -0.65
N LEU A 154 10.14 -13.23 -1.34
CA LEU A 154 9.86 -12.75 -2.70
C LEU A 154 8.36 -12.67 -2.99
N PHE A 155 7.97 -11.72 -3.85
CA PHE A 155 6.63 -11.58 -4.40
C PHE A 155 6.55 -12.05 -5.85
N LEU A 156 5.50 -12.81 -6.18
CA LEU A 156 5.11 -13.13 -7.56
C LEU A 156 3.84 -12.35 -7.93
N LEU A 157 3.86 -11.62 -9.04
CA LEU A 157 2.65 -10.97 -9.57
C LEU A 157 2.01 -11.84 -10.64
N ASP A 158 0.73 -12.12 -10.46
CA ASP A 158 -0.11 -12.71 -11.50
C ASP A 158 -0.74 -11.58 -12.36
N ASP A 159 -0.48 -11.63 -13.67
CA ASP A 159 -0.80 -10.60 -14.66
C ASP A 159 -0.20 -9.21 -14.32
N GLY A 160 1.11 -9.17 -14.09
CA GLY A 160 1.85 -8.02 -13.57
C GLY A 160 2.42 -7.04 -14.61
N PHE A 161 2.53 -7.42 -15.90
CA PHE A 161 3.35 -6.69 -16.87
C PHE A 161 2.89 -5.25 -17.13
N GLN A 162 1.57 -4.98 -17.13
CA GLN A 162 1.01 -3.62 -17.24
C GLN A 162 0.89 -2.87 -15.89
N HIS A 163 1.35 -3.46 -14.79
CA HIS A 163 1.18 -2.90 -13.45
C HIS A 163 2.35 -1.98 -13.05
N PHE A 164 2.51 -0.87 -13.80
CA PHE A 164 3.63 0.08 -13.69
C PHE A 164 3.79 0.75 -12.31
N GLN A 165 2.70 0.83 -11.55
CA GLN A 165 2.68 1.42 -10.22
C GLN A 165 3.58 0.68 -9.23
N LEU A 166 3.86 -0.60 -9.44
CA LEU A 166 4.75 -1.39 -8.60
C LEU A 166 6.06 -1.66 -9.34
N HIS A 167 7.19 -1.46 -8.68
CA HIS A 167 8.50 -1.84 -9.18
C HIS A 167 8.61 -3.36 -9.28
N ARG A 168 9.25 -3.84 -10.35
CA ARG A 168 9.46 -5.26 -10.63
C ARG A 168 10.95 -5.45 -10.91
N ASP A 169 11.56 -6.39 -10.22
CA ASP A 169 12.98 -6.71 -10.37
C ASP A 169 13.22 -7.69 -11.54
N LEU A 170 12.17 -8.41 -11.93
CA LEU A 170 12.16 -9.29 -13.10
C LEU A 170 10.76 -9.30 -13.74
N ASP A 171 10.68 -8.99 -15.03
CA ASP A 171 9.48 -9.09 -15.86
C ASP A 171 9.62 -10.29 -16.82
N ILE A 172 8.69 -11.24 -16.68
CA ILE A 172 8.53 -12.44 -17.52
C ILE A 172 7.24 -12.28 -18.34
N VAL A 173 7.37 -12.29 -19.67
CA VAL A 173 6.25 -12.08 -20.59
C VAL A 173 5.93 -13.34 -21.38
N LEU A 174 4.67 -13.75 -21.35
CA LEU A 174 4.18 -14.95 -22.04
C LEU A 174 3.54 -14.55 -23.37
N LEU A 175 3.91 -15.26 -24.43
CA LEU A 175 3.34 -15.16 -25.77
C LEU A 175 2.90 -16.54 -26.24
N ASP A 176 1.78 -16.64 -26.95
CA ASP A 176 1.34 -17.90 -27.55
C ASP A 176 2.24 -18.26 -28.73
N ALA A 177 2.81 -19.47 -28.78
CA ALA A 177 3.74 -19.87 -29.83
C ALA A 177 3.11 -19.93 -31.24
N GLY A 178 1.79 -20.14 -31.34
CA GLY A 178 1.06 -20.18 -32.61
C GLY A 178 0.64 -18.80 -33.11
N ALA A 179 0.38 -17.85 -32.21
CA ALA A 179 0.00 -16.49 -32.57
C ALA A 179 0.52 -15.47 -31.54
N PRO A 180 1.84 -15.22 -31.48
CA PRO A 180 2.48 -14.51 -30.36
C PRO A 180 2.00 -13.07 -30.18
N LEU A 181 1.57 -12.40 -31.25
CA LEU A 181 1.00 -11.04 -31.22
C LEU A 181 -0.47 -10.98 -31.65
N GLY A 182 -1.15 -12.13 -31.76
CA GLY A 182 -2.49 -12.21 -32.35
C GLY A 182 -2.53 -11.71 -33.79
N ASN A 183 -3.40 -10.73 -34.08
CA ASN A 183 -3.50 -10.07 -35.38
C ASN A 183 -2.53 -8.87 -35.55
N GLY A 184 -1.63 -8.63 -34.59
CA GLY A 184 -0.65 -7.54 -34.62
C GLY A 184 -1.21 -6.14 -34.33
N ARG A 185 -2.51 -6.01 -34.06
CA ARG A 185 -3.18 -4.74 -33.77
C ARG A 185 -3.46 -4.57 -32.28
N LEU A 186 -3.47 -3.30 -31.85
CA LEU A 186 -3.81 -2.89 -30.49
C LEU A 186 -5.32 -2.92 -30.26
N LEU A 187 -5.72 -3.02 -28.99
CA LEU A 187 -7.11 -2.82 -28.59
C LEU A 187 -7.65 -1.46 -29.07
N PRO A 188 -8.89 -1.36 -29.58
CA PRO A 188 -9.85 -2.47 -29.78
C PRO A 188 -9.69 -3.22 -31.12
N ALA A 189 -8.81 -2.78 -32.02
CA ALA A 189 -8.61 -3.37 -33.36
C ALA A 189 -7.94 -4.77 -33.35
N GLY A 190 -7.44 -5.20 -32.21
CA GLY A 190 -6.75 -6.47 -32.02
C GLY A 190 -6.47 -6.74 -30.54
N PRO A 191 -5.85 -7.89 -30.23
CA PRO A 191 -5.74 -8.34 -28.85
C PRO A 191 -4.58 -7.69 -28.09
N LEU A 192 -3.69 -6.92 -28.73
CA LEU A 192 -2.54 -6.34 -28.06
C LEU A 192 -2.95 -5.25 -27.07
N ARG A 193 -2.51 -5.39 -25.81
CA ARG A 193 -2.65 -4.38 -24.74
C ARG A 193 -1.64 -3.25 -24.91
N GLU A 194 -0.48 -3.55 -25.48
CA GLU A 194 0.61 -2.62 -25.74
C GLU A 194 1.34 -3.01 -27.03
N PRO A 195 2.07 -2.09 -27.68
CA PRO A 195 2.79 -2.39 -28.92
C PRO A 195 3.86 -3.48 -28.70
N ALA A 196 4.15 -4.26 -29.74
CA ALA A 196 5.15 -5.34 -29.72
C ALA A 196 6.54 -4.87 -29.23
N ASP A 197 6.93 -3.63 -29.53
CA ASP A 197 8.20 -3.04 -29.11
C ASP A 197 8.37 -2.98 -27.59
N THR A 198 7.27 -3.05 -26.85
CA THR A 198 7.26 -3.10 -25.38
C THR A 198 7.93 -4.36 -24.83
N LEU A 199 8.11 -5.40 -25.65
CA LEU A 199 8.89 -6.59 -25.28
C LEU A 199 10.36 -6.26 -24.93
N ALA A 200 10.88 -5.12 -25.38
CA ALA A 200 12.20 -4.62 -24.98
C ALA A 200 12.31 -4.40 -23.46
N GLU A 201 11.20 -4.22 -22.74
CA GLU A 201 11.17 -4.00 -21.29
C GLU A 201 11.21 -5.31 -20.48
N ALA A 202 10.85 -6.45 -21.09
CA ALA A 202 10.93 -7.75 -20.45
C ALA A 202 12.40 -8.19 -20.32
N GLN A 203 12.70 -9.05 -19.35
CA GLN A 203 14.01 -9.74 -19.31
C GLN A 203 13.90 -11.15 -19.87
N VAL A 204 12.74 -11.79 -19.71
CA VAL A 204 12.46 -13.15 -20.15
C VAL A 204 11.16 -13.17 -20.96
N ILE A 205 11.19 -13.80 -22.13
CA ILE A 205 10.03 -14.05 -22.97
C ILE A 205 9.81 -15.56 -23.03
N VAL A 206 8.60 -16.00 -22.69
CA VAL A 206 8.23 -17.41 -22.67
C VAL A 206 7.18 -17.65 -23.75
N PHE A 207 7.51 -18.46 -24.75
CA PHE A 207 6.55 -18.98 -25.70
C PHE A 207 5.78 -20.12 -25.06
N THR A 208 4.47 -19.95 -24.88
CA THR A 208 3.61 -20.98 -24.31
C THR A 208 2.96 -21.82 -25.40
N ARG A 209 2.53 -23.04 -25.03
CA ARG A 209 1.85 -23.99 -25.92
C ARG A 209 2.73 -24.50 -27.06
N VAL A 210 4.01 -24.72 -26.79
CA VAL A 210 4.95 -25.35 -27.73
C VAL A 210 4.68 -26.87 -27.79
N GLY A 211 3.53 -27.25 -28.35
CA GLY A 211 3.15 -28.64 -28.63
C GLY A 211 3.11 -28.96 -30.14
N GLY A 212 3.30 -27.94 -30.99
CA GLY A 212 3.36 -28.04 -32.45
C GLY A 212 4.46 -27.14 -33.04
N GLN A 213 4.45 -26.90 -34.36
CA GLN A 213 5.42 -25.98 -34.99
C GLN A 213 5.23 -24.55 -34.45
N LYS A 214 6.32 -23.95 -33.94
CA LYS A 214 6.31 -22.53 -33.58
C LYS A 214 6.03 -21.71 -34.83
N ALA A 215 5.21 -20.67 -34.71
CA ALA A 215 5.03 -19.72 -35.80
C ALA A 215 6.41 -19.18 -36.22
N PRO A 216 6.71 -19.05 -37.54
CA PRO A 216 7.98 -18.51 -38.03
C PRO A 216 8.34 -17.16 -37.37
N PHE A 217 7.31 -16.40 -37.02
CA PHE A 217 7.39 -15.14 -36.31
C PHE A 217 8.00 -15.21 -34.89
N CYS A 218 7.98 -16.36 -34.22
CA CYS A 218 8.67 -16.55 -32.94
C CYS A 218 10.20 -16.41 -33.09
N LEU A 219 10.74 -16.89 -34.22
CA LEU A 219 12.16 -16.74 -34.56
C LEU A 219 12.49 -15.27 -34.90
N GLU A 220 11.58 -14.57 -35.56
CA GLU A 220 11.73 -13.15 -35.86
C GLU A 220 11.78 -12.30 -34.59
N LEU A 221 10.88 -12.55 -33.62
CA LEU A 221 10.92 -11.90 -32.31
C LEU A 221 12.24 -12.17 -31.58
N SER A 222 12.75 -13.40 -31.68
CA SER A 222 14.03 -13.78 -31.08
C SER A 222 15.21 -13.02 -31.69
N ARG A 223 15.19 -12.81 -33.01
CA ARG A 223 16.21 -12.00 -33.72
C ARG A 223 16.11 -10.51 -33.41
N ARG A 224 14.90 -9.98 -33.21
CA ARG A 224 14.67 -8.56 -32.94
C ARG A 224 15.10 -8.13 -31.53
N PHE A 225 15.00 -9.03 -30.55
CA PHE A 225 15.38 -8.75 -29.17
C PHE A 225 16.48 -9.71 -28.68
N PRO A 226 17.69 -9.65 -29.27
CA PRO A 226 18.75 -10.62 -29.01
C PRO A 226 19.24 -10.64 -27.56
N ASP A 227 19.06 -9.54 -26.82
CA ASP A 227 19.47 -9.40 -25.41
C ASP A 227 18.50 -10.06 -24.41
N LYS A 228 17.45 -10.74 -24.90
CA LYS A 228 16.38 -11.34 -24.07
C LYS A 228 16.52 -12.86 -24.04
N ASP A 229 16.18 -13.45 -22.90
CA ASP A 229 16.09 -14.90 -22.80
C ASP A 229 14.74 -15.36 -23.37
N PHE A 230 14.78 -16.22 -24.38
CA PHE A 230 13.61 -16.89 -24.94
C PHE A 230 13.54 -18.33 -24.45
N LEU A 231 12.42 -18.68 -23.82
CA LEU A 231 12.15 -20.02 -23.30
C LEU A 231 10.84 -20.55 -23.86
N ASP A 232 10.70 -21.87 -23.81
CA ASP A 232 9.50 -22.57 -24.25
C ASP A 232 8.81 -23.22 -23.06
N ALA A 233 7.50 -23.02 -22.96
CA ALA A 233 6.66 -23.67 -21.99
C ALA A 233 5.59 -24.48 -22.70
N ALA A 234 5.43 -25.74 -22.27
CA ALA A 234 4.35 -26.60 -22.70
C ALA A 234 3.54 -27.07 -21.48
N LEU A 235 2.25 -27.26 -21.70
CA LEU A 235 1.34 -27.81 -20.70
C LEU A 235 1.23 -29.31 -20.95
N PHE A 236 1.43 -30.11 -19.92
CA PHE A 236 1.30 -31.56 -19.99
C PHE A 236 0.26 -32.04 -18.98
N PRO A 237 -0.55 -33.05 -19.33
CA PRO A 237 -1.41 -33.74 -18.38
C PRO A 237 -0.58 -34.30 -17.21
N LYS A 238 -0.99 -34.00 -15.98
CA LYS A 238 -0.31 -34.48 -14.77
C LYS A 238 -1.10 -35.58 -14.07
N ASN A 239 -2.37 -35.32 -13.78
CA ASN A 239 -3.25 -36.25 -13.08
C ASN A 239 -4.68 -36.12 -13.63
N ALA A 240 -5.45 -37.19 -13.48
CA ALA A 240 -6.89 -37.21 -13.69
C ALA A 240 -7.57 -37.62 -12.37
N ARG A 241 -8.50 -36.80 -11.88
CA ARG A 241 -9.25 -37.11 -10.65
C ARG A 241 -10.69 -37.49 -10.97
N LEU A 242 -11.19 -38.55 -10.33
CA LEU A 242 -12.56 -39.03 -10.51
C LEU A 242 -13.44 -38.66 -9.32
N TYR A 243 -14.61 -38.08 -9.61
CA TYR A 243 -15.64 -37.73 -8.63
C TYR A 243 -16.98 -38.38 -8.98
N GLY A 244 -17.83 -38.63 -7.97
CA GLY A 244 -19.20 -39.14 -8.16
C GLY A 244 -19.38 -40.66 -8.08
N GLN A 245 -18.34 -41.44 -7.75
CA GLN A 245 -18.49 -42.86 -7.44
C GLN A 245 -18.92 -43.07 -5.99
N ARG A 246 -20.08 -43.68 -5.76
CA ARG A 246 -20.47 -44.19 -4.43
C ARG A 246 -19.41 -45.20 -3.99
N ASN A 247 -18.68 -44.92 -2.91
CA ASN A 247 -17.62 -45.71 -2.26
C ASN A 247 -16.14 -45.38 -2.56
N CYS A 248 -15.83 -44.34 -3.33
CA CYS A 248 -14.45 -43.88 -3.49
C CYS A 248 -14.38 -42.39 -3.11
N GLY A 249 -13.76 -42.05 -1.97
CA GLY A 249 -13.29 -40.68 -1.78
C GLY A 249 -12.35 -40.36 -2.95
N GLY A 250 -12.72 -39.38 -3.79
CA GLY A 250 -12.26 -39.25 -5.18
C GLY A 250 -10.82 -39.70 -5.46
N GLY A 251 -10.66 -40.68 -6.35
CA GLY A 251 -9.36 -41.25 -6.71
C GLY A 251 -8.54 -40.30 -7.57
N CYS A 252 -7.24 -40.22 -7.30
CA CYS A 252 -6.26 -39.51 -8.12
C CYS A 252 -5.49 -40.54 -8.96
N PHE A 253 -5.57 -40.43 -10.28
CA PHE A 253 -4.96 -41.35 -11.23
C PHE A 253 -4.00 -40.60 -12.15
N GLY A 254 -3.04 -41.31 -12.75
CA GLY A 254 -2.24 -40.73 -13.82
C GLY A 254 -3.05 -40.55 -15.11
N PRO A 255 -2.60 -39.69 -16.04
CA PRO A 255 -3.32 -39.39 -17.28
C PRO A 255 -3.58 -40.62 -18.17
N GLU A 256 -2.73 -41.63 -18.08
CA GLU A 256 -2.85 -42.91 -18.79
C GLU A 256 -4.12 -43.67 -18.45
N SER A 257 -4.71 -43.43 -17.28
CA SER A 257 -5.99 -44.04 -16.87
C SER A 257 -7.19 -43.60 -17.73
N LEU A 258 -7.03 -42.52 -18.49
CA LEU A 258 -8.04 -41.99 -19.41
C LEU A 258 -8.05 -42.69 -20.77
N LYS A 259 -7.01 -43.47 -21.08
CA LYS A 259 -6.88 -44.15 -22.38
C LYS A 259 -8.03 -45.13 -22.62
N ASN A 260 -8.61 -45.10 -23.81
CA ASN A 260 -9.75 -45.91 -24.27
C ASN A 260 -11.04 -45.73 -23.43
N ARG A 261 -11.15 -44.65 -22.66
CA ARG A 261 -12.37 -44.32 -21.90
C ARG A 261 -13.35 -43.57 -22.79
N ALA A 262 -14.60 -44.00 -22.80
CA ALA A 262 -15.68 -43.32 -23.54
C ALA A 262 -16.21 -42.10 -22.77
N LEU A 263 -15.64 -40.92 -23.00
CA LEU A 263 -15.93 -39.73 -22.19
C LEU A 263 -16.66 -38.64 -22.96
N PHE A 264 -17.51 -37.89 -22.26
CA PHE A 264 -18.11 -36.66 -22.77
C PHE A 264 -17.41 -35.45 -22.16
N ALA A 265 -16.76 -34.61 -22.98
CA ALA A 265 -15.98 -33.48 -22.48
C ALA A 265 -16.79 -32.18 -22.45
N PHE A 266 -16.43 -31.27 -21.54
CA PHE A 266 -16.83 -29.88 -21.61
C PHE A 266 -15.75 -28.96 -21.05
N ALA A 267 -15.65 -27.74 -21.59
CA ALA A 267 -14.68 -26.76 -21.11
C ALA A 267 -15.14 -25.31 -21.33
N GLY A 268 -14.93 -24.46 -20.31
CA GLY A 268 -15.21 -23.03 -20.32
C GLY A 268 -13.95 -22.18 -20.28
N ILE A 269 -12.92 -22.56 -21.04
CA ILE A 269 -11.60 -21.90 -21.05
C ILE A 269 -11.39 -21.08 -22.32
N ALA A 270 -10.40 -20.19 -22.33
CA ALA A 270 -10.07 -19.34 -23.48
C ALA A 270 -9.96 -20.04 -24.86
N ARG A 271 -9.60 -21.33 -24.92
CA ARG A 271 -9.54 -22.11 -26.16
C ARG A 271 -9.99 -23.56 -25.92
N PRO A 272 -11.31 -23.84 -25.90
CA PRO A 272 -11.86 -25.15 -25.53
C PRO A 272 -11.34 -26.29 -26.43
N ARG A 273 -11.20 -26.05 -27.75
CA ARG A 273 -10.71 -27.06 -28.70
C ARG A 273 -9.33 -27.62 -28.37
N GLY A 274 -8.43 -26.81 -27.80
CA GLY A 274 -7.12 -27.29 -27.38
C GLY A 274 -7.19 -28.30 -26.23
N PHE A 275 -8.28 -28.28 -25.43
CA PHE A 275 -8.52 -29.32 -24.43
C PHE A 275 -8.95 -30.63 -25.09
N ALA A 276 -9.81 -30.58 -26.12
CA ALA A 276 -10.18 -31.77 -26.89
C ALA A 276 -8.97 -32.42 -27.57
N GLU A 277 -8.06 -31.64 -28.14
CA GLU A 277 -6.79 -32.13 -28.70
C GLU A 277 -5.92 -32.84 -27.65
N VAL A 278 -5.87 -32.33 -26.42
CA VAL A 278 -5.13 -33.00 -25.32
C VAL A 278 -5.77 -34.34 -24.96
N LEU A 279 -7.10 -34.42 -24.93
CA LEU A 279 -7.82 -35.67 -24.64
C LEU A 279 -7.61 -36.71 -25.75
N ASP A 280 -7.63 -36.28 -27.01
CA ASP A 280 -7.34 -37.12 -28.17
C ASP A 280 -5.92 -37.70 -28.10
N ASN A 281 -4.92 -36.87 -27.77
CA ASN A 281 -3.54 -37.31 -27.58
C ASN A 281 -3.36 -38.28 -26.39
N LEU A 282 -4.25 -38.23 -25.39
CA LEU A 282 -4.29 -39.21 -24.29
C LEU A 282 -4.99 -40.52 -24.67
N GLY A 283 -5.58 -40.60 -25.88
CA GLY A 283 -6.33 -41.74 -26.36
C GLY A 283 -7.72 -41.87 -25.74
N VAL A 284 -8.35 -40.76 -25.35
CA VAL A 284 -9.74 -40.75 -24.87
C VAL A 284 -10.70 -40.96 -26.04
N GLU A 285 -11.66 -41.87 -25.90
CA GLU A 285 -12.75 -42.00 -26.87
C GLU A 285 -13.80 -40.92 -26.63
N LEU A 286 -13.65 -39.77 -27.29
CA LEU A 286 -14.52 -38.63 -27.06
C LEU A 286 -15.90 -38.82 -27.71
N ARG A 287 -16.93 -39.10 -26.90
CA ARG A 287 -18.32 -39.32 -27.34
C ARG A 287 -19.09 -38.03 -27.62
N GLY A 288 -18.58 -36.90 -27.11
CA GLY A 288 -19.10 -35.58 -27.39
C GLY A 288 -18.27 -34.50 -26.70
N PHE A 289 -18.42 -33.26 -27.16
CA PHE A 289 -17.74 -32.10 -26.59
C PHE A 289 -18.65 -30.87 -26.54
N LYS A 290 -18.78 -30.26 -25.36
CA LYS A 290 -19.49 -28.99 -25.19
C LYS A 290 -18.52 -27.84 -24.94
N GLU A 291 -18.52 -26.87 -25.85
CA GLU A 291 -17.76 -25.63 -25.71
C GLU A 291 -18.57 -24.58 -24.94
N PHE A 292 -17.95 -23.97 -23.94
CA PHE A 292 -18.50 -22.84 -23.20
C PHE A 292 -17.60 -21.61 -23.34
N PRO A 293 -18.15 -20.38 -23.20
CA PRO A 293 -17.35 -19.16 -23.15
C PRO A 293 -16.29 -19.18 -22.03
N ASP A 294 -15.20 -18.42 -22.19
CA ASP A 294 -14.19 -18.29 -21.15
C ASP A 294 -14.83 -17.69 -19.88
N HIS A 295 -14.54 -18.28 -18.72
CA HIS A 295 -15.17 -17.92 -17.43
C HIS A 295 -16.68 -18.20 -17.33
N HIS A 296 -17.20 -19.17 -18.07
CA HIS A 296 -18.62 -19.51 -18.01
C HIS A 296 -19.07 -19.98 -16.61
N PRO A 297 -20.13 -19.38 -16.02
CA PRO A 297 -20.71 -19.83 -14.77
C PRO A 297 -21.72 -20.97 -15.01
N TYR A 298 -21.43 -22.17 -14.53
CA TYR A 298 -22.32 -23.32 -14.68
C TYR A 298 -23.52 -23.27 -13.72
N CYS A 299 -24.75 -23.44 -14.22
CA CYS A 299 -25.93 -23.64 -13.38
C CYS A 299 -26.40 -25.11 -13.34
N SER A 300 -27.15 -25.49 -12.29
CA SER A 300 -27.59 -26.89 -12.10
C SER A 300 -28.47 -27.41 -13.25
N ALA A 301 -29.24 -26.55 -13.92
CA ALA A 301 -30.06 -26.95 -15.06
C ALA A 301 -29.20 -27.30 -16.28
N GLU A 302 -28.14 -26.54 -16.54
CA GLU A 302 -27.18 -26.81 -17.61
C GLU A 302 -26.38 -28.08 -17.33
N LEU A 303 -25.93 -28.28 -16.07
CA LEU A 303 -25.23 -29.52 -15.69
C LEU A 303 -26.10 -30.76 -15.87
N ARG A 304 -27.41 -30.69 -15.54
CA ARG A 304 -28.34 -31.80 -15.82
C ARG A 304 -28.48 -32.09 -17.31
N ARG A 305 -28.52 -31.05 -18.15
CA ARG A 305 -28.53 -31.21 -19.61
C ARG A 305 -27.24 -31.85 -20.12
N LEU A 306 -26.08 -31.40 -19.65
CA LEU A 306 -24.79 -32.01 -19.97
C LEU A 306 -24.73 -33.50 -19.61
N VAL A 307 -25.27 -33.88 -18.45
CA VAL A 307 -25.35 -35.29 -18.05
C VAL A 307 -26.30 -36.08 -18.97
N GLY A 308 -27.42 -35.49 -19.40
CA GLY A 308 -28.31 -36.09 -20.39
C GLY A 308 -27.62 -36.31 -21.74
N GLU A 309 -27.00 -35.25 -22.29
CA GLU A 309 -26.23 -35.31 -23.54
C GLU A 309 -25.11 -36.39 -23.47
N ALA A 310 -24.43 -36.49 -22.33
CA ALA A 310 -23.42 -37.52 -22.09
C ALA A 310 -24.00 -38.95 -22.09
N LYS A 311 -25.13 -39.18 -21.41
CA LYS A 311 -25.82 -40.48 -21.40
C LYS A 311 -26.30 -40.88 -22.80
N ASP A 312 -26.90 -39.95 -23.53
CA ASP A 312 -27.42 -40.18 -24.88
C ASP A 312 -26.30 -40.52 -25.88
N SER A 313 -25.10 -39.97 -25.68
CA SER A 313 -23.90 -40.29 -26.47
C SER A 313 -23.25 -41.64 -26.12
N GLY A 314 -23.73 -42.32 -25.08
CA GLY A 314 -23.15 -43.57 -24.58
C GLY A 314 -21.83 -43.37 -23.81
N ALA A 315 -21.58 -42.18 -23.27
CA ALA A 315 -20.38 -41.91 -22.47
C ALA A 315 -20.49 -42.56 -21.08
N GLU A 316 -19.39 -43.16 -20.60
CA GLU A 316 -19.31 -43.76 -19.26
C GLU A 316 -19.10 -42.72 -18.15
N ALA A 317 -18.57 -41.54 -18.50
CA ALA A 317 -18.34 -40.43 -17.58
C ALA A 317 -18.18 -39.09 -18.33
N LEU A 318 -18.27 -37.98 -17.60
CA LEU A 318 -17.91 -36.66 -18.11
C LEU A 318 -16.44 -36.35 -17.81
N ILE A 319 -15.82 -35.44 -18.57
CA ILE A 319 -14.49 -34.91 -18.28
C ILE A 319 -14.39 -33.39 -18.47
N THR A 320 -13.72 -32.71 -17.55
CA THR A 320 -13.51 -31.26 -17.62
C THR A 320 -12.13 -30.84 -17.10
N THR A 321 -11.84 -29.54 -17.17
CA THR A 321 -10.57 -28.98 -16.73
C THR A 321 -10.57 -28.71 -15.22
N ALA A 322 -9.39 -28.71 -14.58
CA ALA A 322 -9.25 -28.28 -13.19
C ALA A 322 -9.74 -26.83 -12.93
N LYS A 323 -9.74 -25.97 -13.96
CA LYS A 323 -10.31 -24.61 -13.88
C LYS A 323 -11.82 -24.63 -13.80
N ASP A 324 -12.47 -25.41 -14.66
CA ASP A 324 -13.93 -25.58 -14.64
C ASP A 324 -14.40 -26.28 -13.36
N TRP A 325 -13.62 -27.25 -12.85
CA TRP A 325 -13.89 -27.88 -11.55
C TRP A 325 -13.96 -26.89 -10.40
N ALA A 326 -13.07 -25.88 -10.37
CA ALA A 326 -13.12 -24.82 -9.37
C ALA A 326 -14.40 -23.98 -9.46
N ARG A 327 -14.96 -23.81 -10.68
CA ARG A 327 -16.23 -23.08 -10.91
C ARG A 327 -17.45 -23.85 -10.48
N LEU A 328 -17.37 -25.17 -10.54
CA LEU A 328 -18.41 -26.08 -10.01
C LEU A 328 -18.43 -26.12 -8.47
N GLY A 329 -17.59 -25.32 -7.80
CA GLY A 329 -17.52 -25.29 -6.33
C GLY A 329 -16.97 -26.59 -5.74
N GLU A 330 -16.29 -27.40 -6.56
CA GLU A 330 -15.73 -28.70 -6.21
C GLU A 330 -16.76 -29.70 -5.69
N LYS A 331 -17.98 -29.59 -6.21
CA LYS A 331 -19.07 -30.51 -5.95
C LYS A 331 -19.57 -31.08 -7.25
N TRP A 332 -19.84 -32.37 -7.24
CA TRP A 332 -20.46 -33.06 -8.34
C TRP A 332 -21.57 -33.96 -7.82
N GLU A 333 -22.78 -33.71 -8.28
CA GLU A 333 -24.00 -34.44 -7.90
C GLU A 333 -24.66 -35.09 -9.13
N GLY A 334 -23.93 -35.20 -10.24
CA GLY A 334 -24.42 -35.85 -11.45
C GLY A 334 -24.46 -37.37 -11.32
N ASP A 335 -25.42 -37.99 -12.02
CA ASP A 335 -25.58 -39.45 -12.04
C ASP A 335 -24.44 -40.20 -12.75
N LEU A 336 -23.71 -39.51 -13.63
CA LEU A 336 -22.48 -40.01 -14.25
C LEU A 336 -21.26 -39.48 -13.50
N PRO A 337 -20.18 -40.27 -13.35
CA PRO A 337 -18.93 -39.78 -12.76
C PRO A 337 -18.33 -38.61 -13.56
N LEU A 338 -17.55 -37.77 -12.88
CA LEU A 338 -16.82 -36.65 -13.49
C LEU A 338 -15.32 -36.81 -13.29
N TRP A 339 -14.59 -36.85 -14.41
CA TRP A 339 -13.15 -36.71 -14.47
C TRP A 339 -12.74 -35.24 -14.51
N VAL A 340 -11.69 -34.89 -13.78
CA VAL A 340 -11.06 -33.58 -13.79
C VAL A 340 -9.60 -33.73 -14.18
N LEU A 341 -9.22 -33.20 -15.35
CA LEU A 341 -7.86 -33.22 -15.83
C LEU A 341 -7.05 -32.05 -15.24
N GLU A 342 -5.98 -32.38 -14.53
CA GLU A 342 -4.98 -31.45 -14.02
C GLU A 342 -3.80 -31.39 -14.99
N VAL A 343 -3.34 -30.18 -15.29
CA VAL A 343 -2.19 -29.93 -16.16
C VAL A 343 -1.06 -29.27 -15.38
N GLU A 344 0.17 -29.53 -15.81
CA GLU A 344 1.40 -28.93 -15.26
C GLU A 344 2.18 -28.24 -16.37
N VAL A 345 2.90 -27.17 -16.02
CA VAL A 345 3.83 -26.51 -16.95
C VAL A 345 5.16 -27.21 -16.88
N SER A 346 5.69 -27.60 -18.03
CA SER A 346 7.11 -27.88 -18.20
C SER A 346 7.75 -26.71 -18.93
N LEU A 347 8.81 -26.16 -18.35
CA LEU A 347 9.55 -25.03 -18.87
C LEU A 347 10.94 -25.49 -19.30
N VAL A 348 11.22 -25.42 -20.60
CA VAL A 348 12.54 -25.71 -21.16
C VAL A 348 13.51 -24.63 -20.69
N ARG A 349 14.67 -25.04 -20.18
CA ARG A 349 15.71 -24.16 -19.63
C ARG A 349 15.26 -23.30 -18.43
N SER A 350 14.45 -23.88 -17.53
CA SER A 350 13.94 -23.19 -16.34
C SER A 350 15.04 -22.62 -15.43
N GLU A 351 16.23 -23.21 -15.44
CA GLU A 351 17.42 -22.75 -14.71
C GLU A 351 17.78 -21.29 -15.02
N VAL A 352 17.54 -20.82 -16.25
CA VAL A 352 17.81 -19.43 -16.66
C VAL A 352 17.00 -18.43 -15.81
N ILE A 353 15.72 -18.73 -15.57
CA ILE A 353 14.87 -17.89 -14.72
C ILE A 353 15.37 -17.96 -13.27
N MET A 354 15.67 -19.16 -12.79
CA MET A 354 16.07 -19.38 -11.39
C MET A 354 17.41 -18.71 -11.04
N ASP A 355 18.36 -18.67 -11.99
CA ASP A 355 19.63 -17.97 -11.85
C ASP A 355 19.45 -16.45 -11.76
N ARG A 356 18.51 -15.88 -12.53
CA ARG A 356 18.16 -14.46 -12.43
C ARG A 356 17.55 -14.14 -11.07
N ILE A 357 16.62 -14.97 -10.61
CA ILE A 357 15.97 -14.80 -9.30
C ILE A 357 17.01 -14.89 -8.17
N SER A 358 17.90 -15.88 -8.23
CA SER A 358 18.96 -16.06 -7.23
C SER A 358 19.89 -14.84 -7.13
N ARG A 359 20.26 -14.25 -8.27
CA ARG A 359 21.05 -12.99 -8.32
C ARG A 359 20.30 -11.81 -7.71
N ILE A 360 19.01 -11.67 -8.01
CA ILE A 360 18.16 -10.62 -7.44
C ILE A 360 18.08 -10.76 -5.91
N LEU A 361 17.83 -11.97 -5.41
CA LEU A 361 17.78 -12.26 -3.98
C LEU A 361 19.12 -11.98 -3.28
N ALA A 362 20.24 -12.35 -3.91
CA ALA A 362 21.57 -12.07 -3.37
C ALA A 362 21.85 -10.56 -3.26
N SER A 363 21.41 -9.76 -4.25
CA SER A 363 21.51 -8.29 -4.22
C SER A 363 20.62 -7.67 -3.13
N ALA A 364 19.40 -8.20 -2.95
CA ALA A 364 18.46 -7.71 -1.94
C ALA A 364 18.95 -7.99 -0.51
N ARG A 365 19.52 -9.17 -0.24
CA ARG A 365 20.05 -9.54 1.09
C ARG A 365 21.21 -8.67 1.55
N LYS A 366 22.03 -8.15 0.63
CA LYS A 366 23.12 -7.20 0.96
C LYS A 366 22.61 -5.82 1.41
N ASN A 367 21.34 -5.50 1.13
CA ASN A 367 20.73 -4.20 1.38
C ASN A 367 19.66 -4.21 2.50
N SER A 368 19.40 -5.34 3.16
CA SER A 368 18.30 -5.49 4.13
C SER A 368 18.78 -5.58 5.58
N ALA A 369 18.25 -4.71 6.46
CA ALA A 369 18.34 -4.82 7.92
C ALA A 369 17.49 -6.01 8.46
N PRO A 370 17.74 -6.52 9.68
CA PRO A 370 17.15 -7.78 10.17
C PRO A 370 15.64 -7.71 10.43
N LYS A 371 14.95 -8.86 10.28
CA LYS A 371 13.50 -9.03 10.53
C LYS A 371 13.19 -8.91 12.04
N ALA A 372 12.30 -8.00 12.42
CA ALA A 372 11.75 -7.89 13.78
C ALA A 372 10.48 -8.75 13.96
N PRO A 373 10.29 -9.42 15.13
CA PRO A 373 9.10 -10.21 15.42
C PRO A 373 7.92 -9.35 15.90
N ALA A 374 6.71 -9.89 15.75
CA ALA A 374 5.45 -9.27 16.19
C ALA A 374 5.40 -9.17 17.72
N LEU A 375 5.01 -8.01 18.27
CA LEU A 375 4.77 -7.83 19.69
C LEU A 375 3.30 -7.55 20.00
N ALA A 376 2.85 -8.15 21.10
CA ALA A 376 1.61 -7.90 21.79
C ALA A 376 1.59 -6.50 22.43
N PHE A 377 0.41 -5.90 22.48
CA PHE A 377 0.15 -4.62 23.13
C PHE A 377 0.06 -4.78 24.64
N SER A 378 0.70 -3.88 25.40
CA SER A 378 0.45 -3.67 26.82
C SER A 378 -0.28 -2.33 27.00
N PRO A 379 -1.42 -2.27 27.71
CA PRO A 379 -2.14 -1.02 27.94
C PRO A 379 -1.62 -0.36 29.22
N ALA A 380 -1.02 0.82 29.08
CA ALA A 380 -0.92 1.78 30.17
C ALA A 380 -1.09 3.19 29.60
N ILE A 381 -2.30 3.73 29.72
CA ILE A 381 -2.56 5.17 29.67
C ILE A 381 -2.80 5.60 31.11
N SER A 382 -1.99 6.51 31.64
CA SER A 382 -2.46 7.43 32.67
C SER A 382 -1.53 8.64 32.79
N ALA A 383 -1.70 9.62 31.90
CA ALA A 383 -1.63 11.00 32.36
C ALA A 383 -3.07 11.41 32.70
N GLU A 384 -3.31 11.84 33.93
CA GLU A 384 -4.63 12.28 34.40
C GLU A 384 -5.16 13.46 33.57
N PRO A 385 -6.50 13.61 33.43
CA PRO A 385 -7.08 14.79 32.79
C PRO A 385 -6.70 16.08 33.54
N LEU A 386 -6.37 17.12 32.78
CA LEU A 386 -6.08 18.46 33.29
C LEU A 386 -7.29 19.38 33.07
N PRO A 387 -7.59 20.30 34.00
CA PRO A 387 -8.63 21.29 33.79
C PRO A 387 -8.27 22.22 32.63
N LEU A 388 -9.28 22.63 31.86
CA LEU A 388 -9.14 23.68 30.86
C LEU A 388 -8.90 25.03 31.55
N PRO A 389 -7.95 25.86 31.08
CA PRO A 389 -7.80 27.22 31.60
C PRO A 389 -9.10 28.02 31.48
N GLY A 390 -9.39 28.87 32.46
CA GLY A 390 -10.64 29.66 32.49
C GLY A 390 -10.87 30.51 31.23
N GLU A 391 -9.81 31.13 30.68
CA GLU A 391 -9.89 31.86 29.41
C GLU A 391 -10.28 30.96 28.23
N VAL A 392 -9.78 29.72 28.19
CA VAL A 392 -10.14 28.72 27.17
C VAL A 392 -11.62 28.35 27.32
N GLN A 393 -12.08 28.06 28.53
CA GLN A 393 -13.48 27.71 28.80
C GLN A 393 -14.43 28.81 28.34
N GLN A 394 -14.15 30.07 28.69
CA GLN A 394 -14.94 31.23 28.26
C GLN A 394 -15.01 31.37 26.74
N CYS A 395 -13.92 31.07 26.05
CA CYS A 395 -13.87 31.14 24.60
C CYS A 395 -14.59 29.97 23.92
N LEU A 396 -14.49 28.76 24.48
CA LEU A 396 -15.26 27.59 24.01
C LEU A 396 -16.77 27.74 24.28
N ALA A 397 -17.15 28.45 25.34
CA ALA A 397 -18.55 28.76 25.63
C ALA A 397 -19.18 29.70 24.58
N LYS A 398 -18.38 30.54 23.92
CA LYS A 398 -18.82 31.43 22.83
C LYS A 398 -19.04 30.71 21.49
N LEU A 399 -18.67 29.43 21.37
CA LEU A 399 -18.97 28.65 20.18
C LEU A 399 -20.43 28.28 20.14
N SER A 400 -21.11 28.62 19.05
CA SER A 400 -22.47 28.15 18.80
C SER A 400 -22.44 26.97 17.85
N VAL A 401 -23.23 25.94 18.16
CA VAL A 401 -23.33 24.73 17.34
C VAL A 401 -24.61 24.79 16.54
N HIS A 402 -24.49 24.82 15.22
CA HIS A 402 -25.63 24.68 14.33
C HIS A 402 -25.93 23.20 14.06
N GLY A 403 -27.21 22.85 13.98
CA GLY A 403 -27.70 21.48 13.84
C GLY A 403 -27.96 20.82 15.19
N ARG A 404 -28.94 19.91 15.27
CA ARG A 404 -29.23 19.14 16.49
C ARG A 404 -28.37 17.88 16.53
N LEU A 405 -27.96 17.49 17.73
CA LEU A 405 -27.40 16.17 17.96
C LEU A 405 -28.63 15.27 18.04
N ASN A 406 -28.90 14.46 17.03
CA ASN A 406 -30.05 13.56 17.08
C ASN A 406 -29.92 12.65 18.32
N GLY A 407 -31.04 12.18 18.88
CA GLY A 407 -31.04 11.28 20.06
C GLY A 407 -30.21 9.99 19.90
N ALA A 408 -29.70 9.72 18.69
CA ALA A 408 -28.74 8.69 18.36
C ALA A 408 -27.29 8.94 18.85
N ALA A 409 -26.98 10.07 19.50
CA ALA A 409 -25.64 10.32 20.06
C ALA A 409 -25.19 9.20 21.01
N ALA A 410 -26.10 8.72 21.86
CA ALA A 410 -25.89 7.59 22.76
C ALA A 410 -25.61 6.26 22.03
N ASN A 411 -25.98 6.17 20.75
CA ASN A 411 -25.84 4.96 19.92
C ASN A 411 -24.72 5.08 18.87
N THR A 412 -23.86 6.11 18.94
CA THR A 412 -22.72 6.25 18.03
C THR A 412 -21.75 5.09 18.27
N ARG A 413 -21.58 4.19 17.29
CA ARG A 413 -20.70 3.01 17.40
C ARG A 413 -19.44 3.14 16.57
N ALA A 414 -19.46 3.93 15.50
CA ALA A 414 -18.30 4.12 14.63
C ALA A 414 -18.04 5.61 14.31
N ILE A 415 -16.83 6.07 14.59
CA ILE A 415 -16.37 7.45 14.41
C ILE A 415 -15.20 7.49 13.44
N LEU A 416 -15.27 8.36 12.43
CA LEU A 416 -14.15 8.68 11.54
C LEU A 416 -13.57 10.06 11.88
N VAL A 417 -12.27 10.13 12.15
CA VAL A 417 -11.57 11.40 12.37
C VAL A 417 -10.65 11.68 11.20
N ARG A 418 -10.90 12.75 10.45
CA ARG A 418 -9.97 13.22 9.41
C ARG A 418 -8.84 14.02 10.06
N ALA A 419 -7.64 13.45 10.06
CA ALA A 419 -6.46 14.05 10.69
C ALA A 419 -5.91 15.26 9.91
N PRO A 420 -5.23 16.21 10.58
CA PRO A 420 -4.41 17.23 9.93
C PRO A 420 -3.32 16.61 9.03
N ASN A 421 -2.83 17.37 8.05
CA ASN A 421 -1.87 16.86 7.07
C ASN A 421 -0.40 17.00 7.49
N TRP A 422 -0.10 17.85 8.46
CA TRP A 422 1.24 18.14 8.95
C TRP A 422 1.49 17.41 10.27
N VAL A 423 2.73 16.94 10.48
CA VAL A 423 3.08 16.16 11.69
C VAL A 423 2.80 16.96 12.96
N GLY A 424 3.19 18.24 13.02
CA GLY A 424 2.95 19.10 14.18
C GLY A 424 1.46 19.24 14.52
N ASP A 425 0.65 19.62 13.54
CA ASP A 425 -0.81 19.75 13.70
C ASP A 425 -1.46 18.43 14.12
N ALA A 426 -1.04 17.31 13.53
CA ALA A 426 -1.56 15.99 13.86
C ALA A 426 -1.24 15.58 15.30
N VAL A 427 -0.04 15.89 15.80
CA VAL A 427 0.34 15.69 17.21
C VAL A 427 -0.49 16.58 18.14
N MET A 428 -0.62 17.87 17.81
CA MET A 428 -1.42 18.81 18.61
C MET A 428 -2.92 18.45 18.64
N ALA A 429 -3.41 17.72 17.65
CA ALA A 429 -4.79 17.25 17.58
C ALA A 429 -5.06 15.94 18.33
N LEU A 430 -4.04 15.22 18.81
CA LEU A 430 -4.21 13.94 19.52
C LEU A 430 -5.19 14.01 20.71
N PRO A 431 -5.22 15.09 21.53
CA PRO A 431 -6.18 15.20 22.64
C PRO A 431 -7.65 15.08 22.24
N VAL A 432 -8.00 15.40 20.99
CA VAL A 432 -9.38 15.24 20.48
C VAL A 432 -9.83 13.78 20.53
N LEU A 433 -8.92 12.83 20.31
CA LEU A 433 -9.25 11.40 20.39
C LEU A 433 -9.67 11.01 21.81
N GLY A 434 -9.03 11.63 22.82
CA GLY A 434 -9.36 11.45 24.24
C GLY A 434 -10.75 11.95 24.56
N GLY A 435 -11.05 13.19 24.19
CA GLY A 435 -12.39 13.74 24.39
C GLY A 435 -13.46 12.97 23.63
N LEU A 436 -13.19 12.51 22.40
CA LEU A 436 -14.13 11.66 21.66
C LEU A 436 -14.39 10.33 22.36
N ARG A 437 -13.37 9.72 22.98
CA ARG A 437 -13.54 8.51 23.79
C ARG A 437 -14.37 8.78 25.05
N GLU A 438 -14.24 9.95 25.66
CA GLU A 438 -15.04 10.33 26.85
C GLU A 438 -16.51 10.57 26.48
N PHE A 439 -16.79 11.27 25.38
CA PHE A 439 -18.15 11.46 24.88
C PHE A 439 -18.78 10.17 24.31
N PHE A 440 -17.96 9.27 23.76
CA PHE A 440 -18.41 8.04 23.11
C PHE A 440 -17.58 6.83 23.58
N PRO A 441 -17.76 6.35 24.84
CA PRO A 441 -16.90 5.34 25.46
C PRO A 441 -16.79 4.03 24.68
N GLN A 442 -17.88 3.61 24.03
CA GLN A 442 -17.96 2.33 23.32
C GLN A 442 -17.68 2.45 21.82
N ALA A 443 -17.48 3.66 21.28
CA ALA A 443 -17.34 3.84 19.84
C ALA A 443 -15.98 3.35 19.32
N ARG A 444 -15.97 2.69 18.17
CA ARG A 444 -14.77 2.42 17.39
C ARG A 444 -14.34 3.71 16.70
N ILE A 445 -13.09 4.15 16.94
CA ILE A 445 -12.55 5.39 16.35
C ILE A 445 -11.52 5.00 15.28
N ALA A 446 -11.80 5.35 14.03
CA ALA A 446 -10.86 5.25 12.93
C ALA A 446 -10.30 6.64 12.57
N VAL A 447 -9.03 6.70 12.18
CA VAL A 447 -8.37 7.95 11.76
C VAL A 447 -8.02 7.89 10.29
N LEU A 448 -8.55 8.85 9.50
CA LEU A 448 -8.20 9.04 8.10
C LEU A 448 -7.05 10.04 7.97
N ALA A 449 -5.87 9.58 7.57
CA ALA A 449 -4.63 10.34 7.61
C ALA A 449 -3.78 10.15 6.35
N VAL A 450 -3.11 11.23 5.90
CA VAL A 450 -2.12 11.13 4.83
C VAL A 450 -0.93 10.27 5.26
N SER A 451 -0.26 9.60 4.33
CA SER A 451 0.82 8.64 4.65
C SER A 451 1.94 9.20 5.52
N ARG A 452 2.18 10.52 5.44
CA ARG A 452 3.21 11.21 6.26
C ARG A 452 2.87 11.24 7.76
N VAL A 453 1.59 11.34 8.12
CA VAL A 453 1.14 11.50 9.52
C VAL A 453 0.44 10.27 10.08
N ALA A 454 -0.05 9.38 9.20
CA ALA A 454 -0.66 8.11 9.59
C ALA A 454 0.14 7.30 10.65
N PRO A 455 1.49 7.23 10.59
CA PRO A 455 2.27 6.52 11.60
C PRO A 455 2.14 7.06 13.03
N LEU A 456 1.70 8.30 13.24
CA LEU A 456 1.49 8.86 14.58
C LEU A 456 0.38 8.12 15.35
N PHE A 457 -0.60 7.59 14.63
CA PHE A 457 -1.81 7.02 15.21
C PHE A 457 -1.74 5.49 15.40
N GLY A 458 -0.75 4.82 14.81
CA GLY A 458 -0.72 3.35 14.70
C GLY A 458 -0.62 2.59 16.02
N ALA A 459 -0.02 3.19 17.05
CA ALA A 459 0.04 2.61 18.41
C ALA A 459 -0.88 3.35 19.40
N HIS A 460 -1.71 4.27 18.92
CA HIS A 460 -2.54 5.08 19.80
C HIS A 460 -3.73 4.24 20.31
N PRO A 461 -3.89 4.07 21.63
CA PRO A 461 -4.81 3.08 22.21
C PRO A 461 -6.29 3.37 21.95
N GLN A 462 -6.64 4.63 21.71
CA GLN A 462 -8.02 5.00 21.40
C GLN A 462 -8.39 4.82 19.91
N VAL A 463 -7.39 4.55 19.05
CA VAL A 463 -7.57 4.40 17.60
C VAL A 463 -7.63 2.93 17.26
N ALA A 464 -8.77 2.50 16.71
CA ALA A 464 -8.96 1.14 16.24
C ALA A 464 -8.30 0.91 14.88
N ASP A 465 -8.31 1.90 14.00
CA ASP A 465 -7.75 1.79 12.65
C ASP A 465 -7.19 3.11 12.16
N VAL A 466 -6.15 3.00 11.37
CA VAL A 466 -5.58 4.12 10.62
C VAL A 466 -5.83 3.88 9.13
N LEU A 467 -6.77 4.64 8.57
CA LEU A 467 -7.11 4.64 7.16
C LEU A 467 -6.18 5.62 6.42
N LEU A 468 -5.52 5.14 5.37
CA LEU A 468 -4.64 5.98 4.56
C LEU A 468 -5.46 6.86 3.60
N TYR A 469 -5.26 8.16 3.69
CA TYR A 469 -5.81 9.13 2.73
C TYR A 469 -5.03 9.07 1.41
N PRO A 470 -5.62 8.61 0.29
CA PRO A 470 -4.91 8.47 -0.98
C PRO A 470 -4.69 9.84 -1.62
N PRO A 471 -3.55 10.08 -2.32
CA PRO A 471 -3.40 11.24 -3.17
C PRO A 471 -4.18 11.09 -4.49
N GLY A 472 -4.50 12.22 -5.12
CA GLY A 472 -5.07 12.23 -6.48
C GLY A 472 -6.52 11.75 -6.58
N PRO A 473 -7.00 11.37 -7.78
CA PRO A 473 -8.42 11.07 -8.02
C PRO A 473 -8.93 9.79 -7.33
N GLU A 474 -8.04 8.89 -6.91
CA GLU A 474 -8.39 7.66 -6.19
C GLU A 474 -9.01 7.95 -4.81
N LYS A 475 -8.71 9.11 -4.22
CA LYS A 475 -9.28 9.56 -2.95
C LYS A 475 -10.80 9.52 -2.95
N TRP A 476 -11.45 9.88 -4.06
CA TRP A 476 -12.90 9.93 -4.17
C TRP A 476 -13.53 8.54 -4.11
N ARG A 477 -12.92 7.56 -4.79
CA ARG A 477 -13.33 6.15 -4.73
C ARG A 477 -13.12 5.58 -3.32
N HIS A 478 -11.99 5.88 -2.70
CA HIS A 478 -11.72 5.46 -1.32
C HIS A 478 -12.75 6.03 -0.34
N LEU A 479 -13.00 7.34 -0.36
CA LEU A 479 -14.00 7.99 0.49
C LEU A 479 -15.41 7.44 0.26
N TRP A 480 -15.75 7.12 -0.98
CA TRP A 480 -17.02 6.47 -1.31
C TRP A 480 -17.09 5.02 -0.81
N SER A 481 -15.98 4.28 -0.78
CA SER A 481 -15.96 2.92 -0.21
C SER A 481 -16.20 2.91 1.30
N LEU A 482 -15.90 4.03 1.99
CA LEU A 482 -16.20 4.23 3.41
C LEU A 482 -17.69 4.57 3.66
N ARG A 483 -18.51 4.63 2.60
CA ARG A 483 -19.90 5.08 2.70
C ARG A 483 -20.72 4.17 3.60
N GLY A 484 -21.31 4.75 4.65
CA GLY A 484 -22.16 4.04 5.61
C GLY A 484 -21.41 3.23 6.67
N GLN A 485 -20.07 3.27 6.69
CA GLN A 485 -19.28 2.57 7.71
C GLN A 485 -19.18 3.34 9.05
N PHE A 486 -19.50 4.64 9.04
CA PHE A 486 -19.35 5.52 10.19
C PHE A 486 -20.65 6.24 10.49
N ASP A 487 -21.01 6.32 11.76
CA ASP A 487 -22.18 7.07 12.23
C ASP A 487 -21.87 8.57 12.34
N LEU A 488 -20.63 8.86 12.76
CA LEU A 488 -20.09 10.17 13.03
C LEU A 488 -18.76 10.35 12.30
N ALA A 489 -18.56 11.50 11.67
CA ALA A 489 -17.28 11.89 11.10
C ALA A 489 -16.89 13.31 11.56
N VAL A 490 -15.60 13.52 11.88
CA VAL A 490 -15.05 14.77 12.42
C VAL A 490 -13.91 15.27 11.53
N ALA A 491 -14.02 16.50 11.03
CA ALA A 491 -13.03 17.13 10.16
C ALA A 491 -12.20 18.13 10.95
N LEU A 492 -10.95 17.74 11.25
CA LEU A 492 -9.98 18.61 11.92
C LEU A 492 -9.34 19.66 10.98
N PRO A 493 -9.10 19.38 9.68
CA PRO A 493 -8.75 20.43 8.73
C PRO A 493 -9.96 21.32 8.43
N ASN A 494 -9.71 22.60 8.13
CA ASN A 494 -10.74 23.60 7.84
C ASN A 494 -11.16 23.71 6.37
N SER A 495 -10.45 23.03 5.46
CA SER A 495 -10.73 23.14 4.03
C SER A 495 -12.14 22.67 3.68
N LEU A 496 -12.69 23.25 2.60
CA LEU A 496 -13.91 22.77 1.95
C LEU A 496 -13.80 21.29 1.58
N GLU A 497 -12.64 20.90 1.06
CA GLU A 497 -12.32 19.51 0.69
C GLU A 497 -12.52 18.56 1.87
N ALA A 498 -12.01 18.89 3.06
CA ALA A 498 -12.15 18.03 4.24
C ALA A 498 -13.61 17.80 4.66
N ALA A 499 -14.49 18.79 4.47
CA ALA A 499 -15.92 18.61 4.76
C ALA A 499 -16.61 17.76 3.68
N LEU A 500 -16.27 17.97 2.41
CA LEU A 500 -16.73 17.16 1.29
C LEU A 500 -16.31 15.69 1.46
N GLU A 501 -15.07 15.45 1.90
CA GLU A 501 -14.55 14.12 2.23
C GLU A 501 -15.48 13.40 3.23
N LEU A 502 -15.91 14.11 4.29
CA LEU A 502 -16.82 13.53 5.28
C LEU A 502 -18.21 13.27 4.69
N TRP A 503 -18.71 14.17 3.84
CA TRP A 503 -20.00 13.99 3.19
C TRP A 503 -20.03 12.73 2.31
N LEU A 504 -18.94 12.45 1.59
CA LEU A 504 -18.82 11.27 0.75
C LEU A 504 -18.81 9.94 1.53
N THR A 505 -18.36 9.96 2.80
CA THR A 505 -18.44 8.79 3.70
C THR A 505 -19.87 8.47 4.13
N GLY A 506 -20.85 9.31 3.79
CA GLY A 506 -22.26 9.09 4.14
C GLY A 506 -22.55 9.09 5.64
N ALA A 507 -21.59 9.49 6.48
CA ALA A 507 -21.78 9.55 7.93
C ALA A 507 -22.97 10.46 8.27
N LYS A 508 -23.88 9.99 9.13
CA LYS A 508 -25.12 10.71 9.45
C LYS A 508 -24.83 12.01 10.18
N THR A 509 -23.84 11.99 11.07
CA THR A 509 -23.35 13.17 11.77
C THR A 509 -21.98 13.57 11.22
N ARG A 510 -21.82 14.81 10.75
CA ARG A 510 -20.57 15.33 10.19
C ARG A 510 -20.24 16.65 10.87
N VAL A 511 -19.13 16.67 11.59
CA VAL A 511 -18.73 17.73 12.49
C VAL A 511 -17.51 18.47 11.95
N GLY A 512 -17.55 19.79 12.01
CA GLY A 512 -16.45 20.64 11.58
C GLY A 512 -16.69 22.11 11.96
N TYR A 513 -15.63 22.92 11.95
CA TYR A 513 -15.79 24.37 11.95
C TYR A 513 -16.45 24.87 10.66
N ASN A 514 -17.29 25.90 10.76
CA ASN A 514 -17.97 26.51 9.62
C ASN A 514 -17.07 27.52 8.88
N THR A 515 -16.04 27.01 8.20
CA THR A 515 -15.07 27.79 7.41
C THR A 515 -15.29 27.60 5.90
N ASP A 516 -14.75 28.51 5.08
CA ASP A 516 -14.58 28.33 3.63
C ASP A 516 -15.85 27.87 2.87
N GLY A 517 -17.03 28.33 3.28
CA GLY A 517 -18.31 27.96 2.65
C GLY A 517 -18.73 26.49 2.80
N ARG A 518 -18.08 25.72 3.69
CA ARG A 518 -18.22 24.26 3.76
C ARG A 518 -19.43 23.73 4.53
N ARG A 519 -20.25 24.64 5.09
CA ARG A 519 -21.46 24.32 5.87
C ARG A 519 -22.38 23.28 5.22
N PRO A 520 -22.67 23.30 3.90
CA PRO A 520 -23.60 22.35 3.30
C PRO A 520 -23.18 20.88 3.46
N PHE A 521 -21.90 20.61 3.65
CA PHE A 521 -21.36 19.26 3.84
C PHE A 521 -21.32 18.83 5.32
N LEU A 522 -21.61 19.74 6.25
CA LEU A 522 -21.61 19.48 7.69
C LEU A 522 -23.05 19.40 8.21
N THR A 523 -23.34 18.44 9.09
CA THR A 523 -24.64 18.39 9.79
C THR A 523 -24.57 19.07 11.15
N ARG A 524 -23.37 19.13 11.74
CA ARG A 524 -23.08 19.90 12.95
C ARG A 524 -21.90 20.83 12.68
N ALA A 525 -22.19 22.11 12.55
CA ALA A 525 -21.20 23.11 12.21
C ALA A 525 -20.97 24.04 13.40
N LEU A 526 -19.72 24.17 13.86
CA LEU A 526 -19.36 25.13 14.89
C LEU A 526 -19.14 26.52 14.27
N ASN A 527 -19.83 27.52 14.80
CA ASN A 527 -19.71 28.92 14.43
C ASN A 527 -19.07 29.73 15.57
N GLY A 528 -18.73 30.98 15.28
CA GLY A 528 -18.02 31.82 16.24
C GLY A 528 -16.57 31.37 16.46
N PHE A 529 -16.02 30.55 15.57
CA PHE A 529 -14.60 30.17 15.62
C PHE A 529 -13.69 31.39 15.42
N GLN A 530 -14.18 32.48 14.83
CA GLN A 530 -13.47 33.77 14.80
C GLN A 530 -13.22 34.31 16.22
N ASN A 531 -14.07 33.96 17.20
CA ASN A 531 -13.82 34.27 18.61
C ASN A 531 -12.65 33.45 19.17
N LEU A 532 -12.36 32.28 18.59
CA LEU A 532 -11.13 31.52 18.85
C LEU A 532 -9.93 32.07 18.08
N GLN A 533 -10.16 32.65 16.88
CA GLN A 533 -9.11 33.24 16.06
C GLN A 533 -8.68 34.65 16.51
N ASN A 534 -9.58 35.40 17.16
CA ASN A 534 -9.31 36.70 17.78
C ASN A 534 -8.58 36.58 19.12
N LEU A 535 -8.44 35.36 19.64
CA LEU A 535 -7.47 35.05 20.68
C LEU A 535 -6.10 34.95 20.03
N LYS A 536 -5.36 36.05 19.97
CA LYS A 536 -3.91 36.05 19.74
C LYS A 536 -3.12 35.30 20.86
N LYS A 537 -3.74 34.35 21.57
CA LYS A 537 -3.30 33.77 22.84
C LYS A 537 -3.65 32.29 23.07
N LEU A 538 -4.60 31.69 22.33
CA LEU A 538 -4.95 30.29 22.56
C LEU A 538 -4.11 29.36 21.68
N HIS A 539 -3.40 28.45 22.33
CA HIS A 539 -2.61 27.41 21.69
C HIS A 539 -3.45 26.54 20.74
N THR A 540 -2.87 26.10 19.63
CA THR A 540 -3.54 25.30 18.57
C THR A 540 -4.16 23.99 19.10
N VAL A 541 -3.62 23.43 20.19
CA VAL A 541 -4.22 22.29 20.91
C VAL A 541 -5.66 22.59 21.35
N TYR A 542 -5.89 23.77 21.95
CA TYR A 542 -7.23 24.20 22.37
C TYR A 542 -8.14 24.47 21.18
N TYR A 543 -7.59 24.96 20.07
CA TYR A 543 -8.33 25.09 18.83
C TYR A 543 -8.85 23.73 18.34
N PHE A 544 -8.03 22.67 18.37
CA PHE A 544 -8.50 21.34 18.02
C PHE A 544 -9.52 20.79 19.02
N LEU A 545 -9.28 20.95 20.33
CA LEU A 545 -10.21 20.53 21.38
C LEU A 545 -11.59 21.21 21.26
N GLY A 546 -11.64 22.45 20.77
CA GLY A 546 -12.91 23.16 20.59
C GLY A 546 -13.92 22.43 19.70
N ILE A 547 -13.48 21.51 18.83
CA ILE A 547 -14.38 20.68 18.03
C ILE A 547 -15.30 19.81 18.90
N LEU A 548 -14.86 19.45 20.11
CA LEU A 548 -15.61 18.64 21.07
C LEU A 548 -16.86 19.36 21.61
N ARG A 549 -16.92 20.70 21.52
CA ARG A 549 -18.15 21.46 21.83
C ARG A 549 -19.32 21.05 20.95
N ALA A 550 -19.08 20.42 19.81
CA ALA A 550 -20.13 19.79 19.02
C ALA A 550 -20.84 18.64 19.73
N PHE A 551 -20.33 18.11 20.84
CA PHE A 551 -20.93 16.95 21.53
C PHE A 551 -21.46 17.29 22.91
N GLY A 552 -20.93 18.31 23.56
CA GLY A 552 -21.40 18.77 24.86
C GLY A 552 -20.43 19.75 25.50
N GLU A 553 -20.71 20.09 26.76
CA GLU A 553 -19.77 20.80 27.63
C GLU A 553 -18.70 19.85 28.15
N PHE A 554 -17.49 20.39 28.29
CA PHE A 554 -16.35 19.71 28.87
C PHE A 554 -15.42 20.78 29.46
N ASP A 555 -14.78 20.45 30.56
CA ASP A 555 -13.97 21.36 31.38
C ASP A 555 -12.55 20.84 31.59
N HIS A 556 -12.19 19.71 30.98
CA HIS A 556 -10.88 19.06 31.10
C HIS A 556 -10.39 18.49 29.77
N PHE A 557 -9.09 18.18 29.71
CA PHE A 557 -8.46 17.56 28.54
C PHE A 557 -7.19 16.81 28.94
N ARG A 558 -6.65 15.99 28.04
CA ARG A 558 -5.34 15.33 28.24
C ARG A 558 -4.29 15.98 27.36
N LEU A 559 -3.05 16.05 27.84
CA LEU A 559 -1.93 16.54 27.04
C LEU A 559 -1.75 15.68 25.78
N PRO A 560 -1.23 16.26 24.67
CA PRO A 560 -0.81 15.47 23.53
C PRO A 560 0.18 14.38 23.96
N HIS A 561 -0.11 13.13 23.63
CA HIS A 561 0.73 12.00 24.00
C HIS A 561 0.93 11.03 22.83
N LEU A 562 2.18 10.69 22.54
CA LEU A 562 2.53 9.71 21.51
C LEU A 562 2.86 8.36 22.14
N TYR A 563 2.30 7.31 21.55
CA TYR A 563 2.46 5.94 22.04
C TYR A 563 3.48 5.17 21.16
N LEU A 564 4.34 4.43 21.84
CA LEU A 564 5.38 3.57 21.26
C LEU A 564 5.24 2.16 21.83
N THR A 565 5.43 1.16 20.98
CA THR A 565 5.50 -0.23 21.42
C THR A 565 6.85 -0.53 22.08
N GLU A 566 6.92 -1.61 22.85
CA GLU A 566 8.18 -2.01 23.48
C GLU A 566 9.25 -2.41 22.45
N THR A 567 8.85 -3.02 21.33
CA THR A 567 9.80 -3.37 20.25
C THR A 567 10.35 -2.13 19.59
N GLU A 568 9.55 -1.08 19.37
CA GLU A 568 10.07 0.18 18.83
C GLU A 568 11.09 0.81 19.79
N ARG A 569 10.81 0.78 21.10
CA ARG A 569 11.73 1.28 22.13
C ARG A 569 13.04 0.47 22.15
N ALA A 570 12.98 -0.84 21.98
CA ALA A 570 14.14 -1.73 21.94
C ALA A 570 14.97 -1.53 20.65
N GLU A 571 14.31 -1.42 19.49
CA GLU A 571 14.95 -1.15 18.21
C GLU A 571 15.71 0.18 18.22
N ALA A 572 15.10 1.24 18.78
CA ALA A 572 15.77 2.53 18.95
C ALA A 572 17.00 2.41 19.86
N GLN A 573 16.92 1.65 20.94
CA GLN A 573 18.07 1.42 21.81
C GLN A 573 19.20 0.68 21.08
N SER A 574 18.86 -0.36 20.32
CA SER A 574 19.85 -1.11 19.52
C SER A 574 20.50 -0.22 18.45
N LEU A 575 19.72 0.63 17.78
CA LEU A 575 20.22 1.58 16.80
C LEU A 575 21.17 2.59 17.42
N LEU A 576 20.88 3.11 18.61
CA LEU A 576 21.77 4.02 19.32
C LEU A 576 23.04 3.30 19.79
N ASN A 577 22.94 2.06 20.26
CA ASN A 577 24.07 1.28 20.76
C ASN A 577 25.05 0.89 19.63
N SER A 578 24.56 0.58 18.43
CA SER A 578 25.42 0.20 17.30
C SER A 578 26.40 1.31 16.86
N PHE A 579 26.11 2.56 17.24
CA PHE A 579 26.95 3.73 16.90
C PHE A 579 27.84 4.22 18.05
N SER A 580 27.74 3.65 19.26
CA SER A 580 28.74 3.89 20.30
C SER A 580 29.11 2.60 21.02
N PRO A 581 29.84 1.69 20.36
CA PRO A 581 30.25 0.43 20.96
C PRO A 581 31.29 0.57 22.08
N GLU A 582 31.95 1.74 22.23
CA GLU A 582 33.00 1.93 23.24
C GLU A 582 32.88 3.27 24.01
N ARG A 583 32.77 3.17 25.35
CA ARG A 583 33.16 4.15 26.39
C ARG A 583 32.68 5.61 26.38
N GLN A 584 31.74 6.04 25.54
CA GLN A 584 31.14 7.37 25.69
C GLN A 584 29.98 7.37 26.71
N GLN A 585 30.28 7.80 27.93
CA GLN A 585 29.29 8.14 28.95
C GLN A 585 28.75 9.55 28.68
N GLY A 586 27.42 9.72 28.67
CA GLY A 586 26.80 11.03 28.46
C GLY A 586 25.37 10.96 27.91
N PRO A 587 24.55 12.01 28.10
CA PRO A 587 23.17 12.03 27.65
C PRO A 587 23.07 12.13 26.13
N TRP A 588 22.07 11.45 25.55
CA TRP A 588 21.75 11.63 24.14
C TRP A 588 20.99 12.93 23.89
N VAL A 589 21.43 13.70 22.90
CA VAL A 589 20.80 14.95 22.45
C VAL A 589 20.46 14.83 20.96
N ALA A 590 19.19 15.03 20.63
CA ALA A 590 18.75 15.10 19.24
C ALA A 590 18.81 16.52 18.71
N LEU A 591 19.25 16.66 17.45
CA LEU A 591 19.27 17.88 16.67
C LEU A 591 18.27 17.73 15.52
N SER A 592 17.34 18.67 15.39
CA SER A 592 16.40 18.74 14.27
C SER A 592 16.49 20.11 13.58
N PRO A 593 17.53 20.32 12.74
CA PRO A 593 17.79 21.61 12.09
C PRO A 593 16.88 21.86 10.87
N GLY A 594 16.06 20.88 10.50
CA GLY A 594 15.10 20.95 9.42
C GLY A 594 13.82 21.74 9.76
N ALA A 595 13.11 22.15 8.72
CA ALA A 595 11.73 22.66 8.82
C ALA A 595 11.05 22.62 7.44
N ALA A 596 9.99 21.82 7.29
CA ALA A 596 9.23 21.69 6.04
C ALA A 596 8.50 22.98 5.61
N TYR A 597 8.30 23.92 6.53
CA TYR A 597 7.64 25.20 6.26
C TYR A 597 8.46 26.11 5.34
N GLY A 598 9.79 26.02 5.39
CA GLY A 598 10.72 26.83 4.62
C GLY A 598 11.81 27.50 5.48
N PRO A 599 12.69 28.29 4.86
CA PRO A 599 13.85 28.90 5.52
C PRO A 599 13.50 29.85 6.67
N ALA A 600 12.31 30.46 6.67
CA ALA A 600 11.87 31.35 7.77
C ALA A 600 11.64 30.64 9.13
N LYS A 601 11.76 29.31 9.17
CA LYS A 601 11.78 28.50 10.39
C LYS A 601 13.07 27.69 10.55
N ARG A 602 14.16 28.03 9.86
CA ARG A 602 15.42 27.27 9.93
C ARG A 602 16.49 28.15 10.53
N TRP A 603 16.81 27.94 11.80
CA TRP A 603 17.96 28.60 12.42
C TRP A 603 19.26 28.19 11.69
N PRO A 604 20.25 29.09 11.54
CA PRO A 604 21.39 28.83 10.67
C PRO A 604 22.15 27.54 11.02
N PRO A 605 22.52 26.71 10.03
CA PRO A 605 23.14 25.40 10.27
C PRO A 605 24.47 25.50 11.04
N GLU A 606 25.24 26.56 10.79
CA GLU A 606 26.48 26.85 11.51
C GLU A 606 26.27 27.07 13.01
N ARG A 607 25.13 27.63 13.40
CA ARG A 607 24.81 27.87 14.81
C ARG A 607 24.34 26.60 15.51
N PHE A 608 23.56 25.77 14.82
CA PHE A 608 23.25 24.42 15.29
C PHE A 608 24.52 23.61 15.57
N ALA A 609 25.47 23.63 14.63
CA ALA A 609 26.74 22.93 14.79
C ALA A 609 27.57 23.49 15.96
N ALA A 610 27.62 24.82 16.12
CA ALA A 610 28.35 25.44 17.23
C ALA A 610 27.82 25.01 18.61
N VAL A 611 26.49 25.03 18.79
CA VAL A 611 25.87 24.57 20.05
C VAL A 611 26.11 23.08 20.27
N ALA A 612 25.90 22.27 19.24
CA ALA A 612 26.08 20.83 19.33
C ALA A 612 27.53 20.43 19.66
N ALA A 613 28.53 21.10 19.05
CA ALA A 613 29.93 20.90 19.36
C ALA A 613 30.24 21.21 20.83
N ARG A 614 29.72 22.33 21.37
CA ARG A 614 29.89 22.68 22.78
C ARG A 614 29.21 21.71 23.73
N LEU A 615 27.98 21.28 23.43
CA LEU A 615 27.28 20.26 24.22
C LEU A 615 28.08 18.95 24.27
N HIS A 616 28.69 18.57 23.14
CA HIS A 616 29.55 17.39 23.09
C HIS A 616 30.84 17.57 23.91
N GLN A 617 31.55 18.70 23.72
CA GLN A 617 32.84 18.96 24.36
C GLN A 617 32.73 19.23 25.86
N GLU A 618 31.77 20.06 26.28
CA GLU A 618 31.65 20.52 27.67
C GLU A 618 30.83 19.56 28.53
N LEU A 619 29.84 18.85 27.95
CA LEU A 619 28.87 18.03 28.69
C LEU A 619 28.90 16.54 28.31
N GLY A 620 29.80 16.12 27.41
CA GLY A 620 29.86 14.74 26.93
C GLY A 620 28.61 14.30 26.17
N ALA A 621 27.81 15.24 25.64
CA ALA A 621 26.56 14.90 24.97
C ALA A 621 26.81 14.05 23.72
N ARG A 622 26.01 13.00 23.56
CA ARG A 622 26.01 12.14 22.37
C ARG A 622 24.99 12.69 21.39
N LEU A 623 25.41 12.99 20.16
CA LEU A 623 24.59 13.74 19.21
C LEU A 623 23.89 12.83 18.20
N VAL A 624 22.61 13.08 17.94
CA VAL A 624 21.85 12.44 16.85
C VAL A 624 21.16 13.51 16.02
N LEU A 625 21.27 13.46 14.69
CA LEU A 625 20.49 14.32 13.80
C LEU A 625 19.25 13.57 13.31
N LEU A 626 18.09 14.20 13.47
CA LEU A 626 16.78 13.70 13.05
C LEU A 626 16.10 14.68 12.09
N GLY A 627 15.33 14.15 11.15
CA GLY A 627 14.68 14.94 10.11
C GLY A 627 14.17 14.08 8.97
N GLY A 628 13.33 14.67 8.12
CA GLY A 628 12.82 14.00 6.93
C GLY A 628 13.85 13.98 5.79
N PRO A 629 13.55 13.29 4.67
CA PRO A 629 14.43 13.29 3.49
C PRO A 629 14.75 14.69 2.95
N GLU A 630 13.81 15.63 3.05
CA GLU A 630 14.00 17.01 2.60
C GLU A 630 14.94 17.84 3.48
N ASP A 631 15.28 17.32 4.66
CA ASP A 631 16.21 17.97 5.60
C ASP A 631 17.66 17.48 5.40
N GLN A 632 17.92 16.56 4.47
CA GLN A 632 19.27 16.05 4.19
C GLN A 632 20.30 17.14 3.87
N PRO A 633 19.99 18.17 3.04
CA PRO A 633 20.96 19.22 2.73
C PRO A 633 21.39 20.03 3.96
N VAL A 634 20.46 20.35 4.87
CA VAL A 634 20.78 21.08 6.10
C VAL A 634 21.53 20.19 7.09
N ALA A 635 21.14 18.93 7.21
CA ALA A 635 21.83 17.97 8.06
C ALA A 635 23.30 17.77 7.63
N ALA A 636 23.56 17.71 6.32
CA ALA A 636 24.91 17.61 5.79
C ALA A 636 25.78 18.82 6.18
N GLN A 637 25.23 20.04 6.12
CA GLN A 637 25.93 21.26 6.53
C GLN A 637 26.27 21.29 8.02
N VAL A 638 25.39 20.75 8.87
CA VAL A 638 25.66 20.59 10.31
C VAL A 638 26.75 19.55 10.54
N MET A 639 26.63 18.36 9.93
CA MET A 639 27.60 17.27 10.08
C MET A 639 29.01 17.63 9.60
N GLN A 640 29.11 18.38 8.50
CA GLN A 640 30.40 18.87 7.99
C GLN A 640 31.12 19.72 9.04
N ARG A 641 30.39 20.60 9.74
CA ARG A 641 30.94 21.48 10.78
C ARG A 641 31.22 20.77 12.09
N LEU A 642 30.49 19.68 12.36
CA LEU A 642 30.78 18.78 13.47
C LEU A 642 31.94 17.81 13.16
N ASN A 643 32.59 17.90 12.01
CA ASN A 643 33.65 16.97 11.58
C ASN A 643 33.22 15.49 11.66
N GLY A 644 31.94 15.21 11.36
CA GLY A 644 31.39 13.86 11.45
C GLY A 644 31.02 13.39 12.86
N ILE A 645 31.20 14.22 13.90
CA ILE A 645 30.80 13.89 15.27
C ILE A 645 29.26 13.79 15.35
N GLY A 646 28.77 12.63 15.80
CA GLY A 646 27.35 12.35 15.97
C GLY A 646 26.76 11.44 14.90
N LEU A 647 25.56 10.96 15.18
CA LEU A 647 24.84 10.01 14.33
C LEU A 647 23.82 10.73 13.44
N ASN A 648 24.04 10.70 12.12
CA ASN A 648 23.08 11.27 11.16
C ASN A 648 22.06 10.24 10.68
N LEU A 649 20.81 10.38 11.11
CA LEU A 649 19.66 9.52 10.71
C LEU A 649 18.67 10.24 9.77
N VAL A 650 18.97 11.47 9.37
CA VAL A 650 18.06 12.30 8.56
C VAL A 650 17.75 11.64 7.22
N GLY A 651 16.46 11.42 6.97
CA GLY A 651 15.98 10.73 5.77
C GLY A 651 16.37 9.25 5.64
N ARG A 652 16.97 8.65 6.68
CA ARG A 652 17.44 7.25 6.68
C ARG A 652 16.53 6.32 7.50
N ILE A 653 15.70 6.89 8.37
CA ILE A 653 14.78 6.15 9.22
C ILE A 653 13.34 6.61 9.00
N SER A 654 12.39 5.72 9.30
CA SER A 654 10.96 6.02 9.25
C SER A 654 10.54 6.98 10.38
N LEU A 655 9.35 7.57 10.25
CA LEU A 655 8.78 8.41 11.32
C LEU A 655 8.66 7.64 12.65
N ARG A 656 8.21 6.38 12.64
CA ARG A 656 8.10 5.56 13.87
C ARG A 656 9.45 5.37 14.54
N GLN A 657 10.49 5.05 13.77
CA GLN A 657 11.85 4.93 14.28
C GLN A 657 12.36 6.27 14.83
N ALA A 658 12.04 7.40 14.17
CA ALA A 658 12.41 8.72 14.69
C ALA A 658 11.72 9.03 16.03
N LEU A 659 10.43 8.70 16.20
CA LEU A 659 9.73 8.84 17.49
C LEU A 659 10.37 7.95 18.57
N ALA A 660 10.72 6.72 18.21
CA ALA A 660 11.35 5.79 19.14
C ALA A 660 12.75 6.28 19.57
N VAL A 661 13.55 6.81 18.64
CA VAL A 661 14.82 7.47 18.97
C VAL A 661 14.58 8.70 19.83
N LEU A 662 13.63 9.58 19.49
CA LEU A 662 13.29 10.75 20.31
C LEU A 662 12.97 10.37 21.76
N SER A 663 12.23 9.29 21.98
CA SER A 663 11.88 8.82 23.34
C SER A 663 13.07 8.41 24.22
N ARG A 664 14.27 8.25 23.62
CA ARG A 664 15.53 7.92 24.31
C ARG A 664 16.44 9.14 24.52
N MET A 665 16.03 10.32 24.05
CA MET A 665 16.84 11.53 24.16
C MET A 665 16.60 12.20 25.51
N ALA A 666 17.66 12.76 26.09
CA ALA A 666 17.55 13.63 27.26
C ALA A 666 17.06 15.04 26.87
N LEU A 667 17.43 15.48 25.66
CA LEU A 667 17.08 16.79 25.13
C LEU A 667 16.92 16.76 23.60
N VAL A 668 16.02 17.57 23.09
CA VAL A 668 15.86 17.84 21.65
C VAL A 668 16.08 19.33 21.39
N LEU A 669 17.10 19.65 20.61
CA LEU A 669 17.32 20.99 20.06
C LEU A 669 16.75 21.06 18.64
N THR A 670 15.75 21.92 18.44
CA THR A 670 14.94 21.93 17.21
C THR A 670 14.51 23.33 16.82
N ASN A 671 14.18 23.50 15.54
CA ASN A 671 13.33 24.61 15.11
C ASN A 671 11.85 24.33 15.41
N ASP A 672 10.99 25.32 15.16
CA ASP A 672 9.54 25.14 14.98
C ASP A 672 9.25 24.14 13.83
N SER A 673 9.11 22.88 14.21
CA SER A 673 8.98 21.74 13.31
C SER A 673 8.03 20.66 13.87
N GLY A 674 7.63 19.69 13.04
CA GLY A 674 6.79 18.58 13.51
C GLY A 674 7.46 17.72 14.60
N LEU A 675 8.79 17.55 14.56
CA LEU A 675 9.52 16.77 15.55
C LEU A 675 9.60 17.46 16.92
N MET A 676 9.50 18.80 16.97
CA MET A 676 9.38 19.55 18.21
C MET A 676 8.13 19.14 19.00
N HIS A 677 6.97 19.13 18.33
CA HIS A 677 5.72 18.70 18.96
C HIS A 677 5.76 17.22 19.33
N ALA A 678 6.37 16.37 18.50
CA ALA A 678 6.51 14.96 18.79
C ALA A 678 7.37 14.69 20.04
N ALA A 679 8.49 15.42 20.19
CA ALA A 679 9.33 15.35 21.39
C ALA A 679 8.55 15.76 22.65
N ALA A 680 7.83 16.88 22.59
CA ALA A 680 6.96 17.34 23.68
C ALA A 680 5.91 16.28 24.07
N ALA A 681 5.26 15.66 23.08
CA ALA A 681 4.26 14.60 23.29
C ALA A 681 4.85 13.25 23.76
N LEU A 682 6.17 13.08 23.70
CA LEU A 682 6.89 11.94 24.28
C LEU A 682 7.45 12.26 25.68
N GLY A 683 7.21 13.47 26.20
CA GLY A 683 7.71 13.90 27.51
C GLY A 683 9.21 14.20 27.56
N VAL A 684 9.83 14.43 26.40
CA VAL A 684 11.25 14.74 26.25
C VAL A 684 11.46 16.24 26.38
N SER A 685 12.55 16.66 27.03
CA SER A 685 12.89 18.08 27.15
C SER A 685 13.22 18.71 25.80
N VAL A 686 12.69 19.91 25.53
CA VAL A 686 12.80 20.58 24.23
C VAL A 686 13.41 21.97 24.37
N VAL A 687 14.41 22.29 23.55
CA VAL A 687 14.82 23.68 23.27
C VAL A 687 14.41 23.99 21.84
N ALA A 688 13.45 24.90 21.68
CA ALA A 688 12.86 25.24 20.40
C ALA A 688 13.17 26.67 19.98
N ILE A 689 13.67 26.84 18.75
CA ILE A 689 13.98 28.15 18.18
C ILE A 689 12.86 28.57 17.22
N PHE A 690 12.31 29.76 17.45
CA PHE A 690 11.20 30.31 16.68
C PHE A 690 11.61 31.52 15.85
N GLY A 691 11.02 31.62 14.66
CA GLY A 691 11.32 32.66 13.67
C GLY A 691 10.08 33.45 13.27
N SER A 692 9.50 33.13 12.11
CA SER A 692 8.37 33.89 11.55
C SER A 692 7.00 33.59 12.17
N THR A 693 6.90 32.60 13.04
CA THR A 693 5.67 32.10 13.66
C THR A 693 5.56 32.46 15.13
N ASP A 694 4.34 32.33 15.66
CA ASP A 694 3.99 32.71 17.02
C ASP A 694 4.17 31.51 17.97
N PRO A 695 5.13 31.55 18.91
CA PRO A 695 5.35 30.46 19.86
C PRO A 695 4.20 30.25 20.85
N GLN A 696 3.35 31.25 21.10
CA GLN A 696 2.17 31.05 21.96
C GLN A 696 1.10 30.20 21.25
N ALA A 697 1.01 30.34 19.93
CA ALA A 697 0.02 29.62 19.13
C ALA A 697 0.45 28.19 18.78
N THR A 698 1.74 27.97 18.50
CA THR A 698 2.26 26.70 17.96
C THR A 698 3.51 26.22 18.69
N GLY A 699 3.71 26.60 19.95
CA GLY A 699 4.81 26.12 20.77
C GLY A 699 4.76 24.61 21.07
N PRO A 700 5.83 24.05 21.66
CA PRO A 700 5.75 22.74 22.28
C PRO A 700 4.77 22.79 23.45
N PHE A 701 3.75 21.93 23.44
CA PHE A 701 2.69 21.91 24.46
C PHE A 701 3.09 21.00 25.63
N THR A 702 4.09 21.45 26.40
CA THR A 702 4.68 20.74 27.53
C THR A 702 5.32 21.75 28.48
N ASP A 703 5.47 21.37 29.75
CA ASP A 703 6.24 22.10 30.76
C ASP A 703 7.76 21.86 30.63
N LYS A 704 8.17 20.81 29.90
CA LYS A 704 9.58 20.46 29.64
C LYS A 704 10.14 21.17 28.41
N ALA A 705 9.89 22.46 28.25
CA ALA A 705 10.39 23.19 27.09
C ALA A 705 10.92 24.58 27.42
N THR A 706 11.95 24.98 26.69
CA THR A 706 12.40 26.37 26.57
C THR A 706 12.22 26.82 25.13
N VAL A 707 11.46 27.89 24.92
CA VAL A 707 11.25 28.48 23.60
C VAL A 707 12.07 29.76 23.49
N LEU A 708 12.98 29.80 22.52
CA LEU A 708 13.81 30.96 22.22
C LEU A 708 13.21 31.69 21.02
N TYR A 709 12.73 32.90 21.29
CA TYR A 709 12.02 33.74 20.33
C TYR A 709 12.33 35.20 20.57
N HIS A 710 12.98 35.85 19.60
CA HIS A 710 13.23 37.28 19.64
C HIS A 710 12.16 38.01 18.84
N ALA A 711 11.19 38.57 19.55
CA ALA A 711 10.12 39.36 18.95
C ALA A 711 10.69 40.59 18.25
N LEU A 712 10.34 40.76 16.99
CA LEU A 712 10.66 41.94 16.19
C LEU A 712 9.37 42.66 15.85
N SER A 713 9.43 43.94 15.47
CA SER A 713 8.25 44.69 15.03
C SER A 713 7.49 44.01 13.88
N CYS A 714 8.19 43.24 13.04
CA CYS A 714 7.61 42.46 11.97
C CYS A 714 7.21 41.02 12.34
N SER A 715 7.66 40.49 13.48
CA SER A 715 7.44 39.09 13.89
C SER A 715 6.34 39.00 14.96
N PRO A 716 5.36 38.09 14.84
CA PRO A 716 5.26 36.99 13.87
C PRO A 716 4.64 37.42 12.53
N CYS A 717 5.42 37.36 11.43
CA CYS A 717 4.93 37.74 10.09
C CYS A 717 4.22 36.60 9.34
N ARG A 718 4.44 35.34 9.76
CA ARG A 718 3.94 34.11 9.12
C ARG A 718 4.33 33.99 7.64
N LYS A 719 5.44 34.62 7.23
CA LYS A 719 6.02 34.49 5.88
C LYS A 719 6.98 33.29 5.83
N ARG A 720 7.06 32.64 4.66
CA ARG A 720 7.95 31.49 4.40
C ARG A 720 9.39 31.89 4.03
N THR A 721 9.55 33.09 3.49
CA THR A 721 10.83 33.69 3.08
C THR A 721 10.96 35.10 3.66
N CYS A 722 12.20 35.58 3.81
CA CYS A 722 12.51 36.88 4.36
C CYS A 722 13.57 37.58 3.49
N ASN A 723 13.32 38.84 3.13
CA ASN A 723 14.27 39.70 2.41
C ASN A 723 15.25 40.43 3.34
N LEU A 724 15.08 40.34 4.67
CA LEU A 724 15.93 40.99 5.67
C LEU A 724 17.01 40.05 6.24
N GLY A 725 17.19 38.85 5.69
CA GLY A 725 18.17 37.89 6.21
C GLY A 725 17.76 37.19 7.51
N TYR A 726 16.45 37.05 7.77
CA TYR A 726 15.90 36.31 8.90
C TYR A 726 16.35 36.81 10.30
N PRO A 727 16.29 38.11 10.62
CA PRO A 727 16.77 38.68 11.89
C PRO A 727 16.10 38.07 13.12
N CYS A 728 14.87 37.57 13.01
CA CYS A 728 14.18 36.88 14.12
C CYS A 728 14.84 35.54 14.50
N LEU A 729 15.56 34.91 13.58
CA LEU A 729 16.34 33.70 13.83
C LEU A 729 17.80 34.03 14.12
N THR A 730 18.41 34.95 13.35
CA THR A 730 19.83 35.30 13.50
C THR A 730 20.12 36.20 14.69
N SER A 731 19.12 36.74 15.37
CA SER A 731 19.31 37.41 16.67
C SER A 731 19.40 36.42 17.84
N VAL A 732 18.86 35.21 17.72
CA VAL A 732 19.00 34.16 18.74
C VAL A 732 20.42 33.61 18.67
N SER A 733 21.21 33.85 19.72
CA SER A 733 22.64 33.53 19.73
C SER A 733 22.91 32.05 20.05
N PRO A 734 24.02 31.47 19.59
CA PRO A 734 24.44 30.14 20.02
C PRO A 734 24.60 30.01 21.54
N ASP A 735 25.02 31.07 22.22
CA ASP A 735 25.21 31.06 23.68
C ASP A 735 23.87 30.93 24.43
N GLU A 736 22.85 31.68 24.03
CA GLU A 736 21.50 31.57 24.59
C GLU A 736 20.94 30.14 24.45
N VAL A 737 21.12 29.56 23.26
CA VAL A 737 20.65 28.20 22.96
C VAL A 737 21.43 27.16 23.76
N PHE A 738 22.75 27.33 23.88
CA PHE A 738 23.61 26.44 24.67
C PHE A 738 23.23 26.48 26.15
N GLU A 739 23.06 27.66 26.75
CA GLU A 739 22.70 27.77 28.17
C GLU A 739 21.31 27.18 28.46
N ALA A 740 20.34 27.41 27.57
CA ALA A 740 19.04 26.76 27.65
C ALA A 740 19.17 25.22 27.61
N ALA A 741 19.95 24.69 26.67
CA ALA A 741 20.19 23.25 26.54
C ALA A 741 20.92 22.66 27.76
N ARG A 742 21.98 23.33 28.22
CA ARG A 742 22.75 22.95 29.41
C ARG A 742 21.88 22.89 30.64
N SER A 743 20.98 23.86 30.84
CA SER A 743 20.08 23.88 32.00
C SER A 743 19.19 22.63 32.09
N TRP A 744 18.70 22.13 30.94
CA TRP A 744 17.90 20.90 30.89
C TRP A 744 18.72 19.64 31.14
N LEU A 745 19.95 19.58 30.61
CA LEU A 745 20.85 18.44 30.82
C LEU A 745 21.40 18.36 32.26
N MET A 746 21.47 19.50 32.96
CA MET A 746 21.96 19.59 34.34
C MET A 746 20.86 19.41 35.40
N LYS A 747 19.59 19.58 35.04
CA LYS A 747 18.47 19.25 35.94
C LYS A 747 18.53 17.75 36.22
N LYS A 748 18.88 17.36 37.46
CA LYS A 748 18.79 15.97 37.91
C LYS A 748 17.33 15.50 37.71
N SER A 749 17.18 14.49 36.85
CA SER A 749 15.92 13.82 36.52
C SER A 749 15.28 13.14 37.72
#